data_AF-A0A7V1Q2X6-F1
#
_entry.id   AF-A0A7V1Q2X6-F1
#
_cell.length_a   1.000
_cell.length_b   1.000
_cell.length_c   1.000
_cell.angle_alpha   90.00
_cell.angle_beta   90.00
_cell.angle_gamma   90.00
#
_symmetry.space_group_name_H-M   'P 1'
#
loop_
_entity.id
_entity.type
_entity.pdbx_description
1 polymer ?
#
loop_
_entity_poly.entity_id
_entity_poly.type
_entity_poly.pdbx_seq_one_letter_code
_entity_poly.pdbx_strand_id
1 'polypeptide(L)'
;MSISERFLYEAIRRFTPVVLWLCFCYNKQCFPCIRRLTMRRLVSRFILIAMAMMVARADAAPELRAFWADTWHAAMRTPAEVDAVLQAARTARANALFVEVRKRGDAYYISHYEPTAGDVASGFDPLAYLIQRAHNETPRIEVHAWLVMLPVWNSTTPPSNPAHPFNRFPQWLTLNDSGANFDGNNYSFDPGNPEAADFMYRVALDVLRHYDVDGVHFDYIRFAGDRWGYNPVSVSRFNVAYGRTGQPAYNDSVWSQWRRDQVTQLVRRIYASAVALKPWCKVTAATITWGNGPTSESAWFSTSAYSAVLQDWRAWTEEGILDIAIPMCYYNHANSTYRTYFNNWITWAKNHRYNRSVAIGLGAYMNTLSNTLAQTDLVRTPTAQGGYSDGVVFYSYAAPNVDGSGNIQWYNPTAYTTFGNYFGQWEPVPELPWKTSPTTGIVMGVALRGSDLQPLDRATVTLFRSGFSRSMRADGNGAFAFIDVPPGTYTLRVSASGLPVVNRTVAVSAGSVWRETVLAGTLGGVPLPIDDLIQQSDGLVVILPDVRVVVGNDRLGGSIYVEDGQTPTAIRVNTNPAVPWIEGDRVAVLGTLSTQGNERVIVPAAIRLVGVEAPSTHSLQLQVVWQQWLSGSVPVQVDVLRRDGALVRRYTFTPGDAGIVTLPRDGAIAPGWYDVRVKSSHWLSARLRDVFLPTTGAAEISLVNGDVDGDNEVTLYDFGLLVQAFGTMPGDALWNPNADLDGDGEVTLFDFGVLVSSFGLSGE
;
A
#
# COMPACT_ATOMS: atom_id res chain seq x y z
N MET A 1 12.20 48.31 -3.40
CA MET A 1 13.14 49.19 -4.13
C MET A 1 14.46 49.13 -3.36
N SER A 2 15.42 48.32 -3.80
CA SER A 2 16.51 48.68 -4.75
C SER A 2 17.61 49.50 -4.02
N ILE A 3 18.88 49.12 -3.93
CA ILE A 3 19.89 48.71 -4.93
C ILE A 3 20.99 47.96 -4.14
N SER A 4 21.24 46.65 -4.31
CA SER A 4 22.11 45.98 -5.30
C SER A 4 23.61 46.30 -5.26
N GLU A 5 24.40 45.28 -4.91
CA GLU A 5 25.75 44.92 -5.41
C GLU A 5 26.95 45.90 -5.39
N ARG A 6 28.12 45.30 -5.08
CA ARG A 6 29.51 45.77 -5.29
C ARG A 6 29.98 46.96 -4.46
N PHE A 7 30.85 46.67 -3.49
CA PHE A 7 32.18 47.28 -3.53
C PHE A 7 33.27 46.27 -3.19
N LEU A 8 34.21 46.14 -4.13
CA LEU A 8 35.42 45.33 -4.04
C LEU A 8 36.57 46.34 -3.86
N TYR A 9 37.56 46.04 -3.00
CA TYR A 9 38.78 46.85 -2.77
C TYR A 9 38.58 48.29 -2.23
N GLU A 10 38.93 48.53 -0.97
CA GLU A 10 40.04 49.44 -0.55
C GLU A 10 39.99 49.74 0.97
N ALA A 11 40.77 48.99 1.76
CA ALA A 11 41.21 49.39 3.10
C ALA A 11 42.58 48.76 3.39
N ILE A 12 43.64 49.50 3.05
CA ILE A 12 45.01 49.01 2.93
C ILE A 12 45.82 49.17 4.24
N ARG A 13 46.60 48.13 4.58
CA ARG A 13 47.80 48.09 5.47
C ARG A 13 47.69 48.40 6.98
N ARG A 14 48.15 47.41 7.76
CA ARG A 14 49.24 47.47 8.78
C ARG A 14 49.88 46.05 8.84
N PHE A 15 51.19 45.78 8.92
CA PHE A 15 52.44 46.55 8.79
C PHE A 15 53.57 45.58 8.28
N THR A 16 54.66 46.09 7.67
CA THR A 16 55.84 45.32 7.17
C THR A 16 56.90 45.10 8.29
N PRO A 17 57.96 44.24 8.14
CA PRO A 17 59.18 44.55 7.33
C PRO A 17 59.89 43.34 6.61
N VAL A 18 60.38 43.50 5.34
CA VAL A 18 61.82 43.58 4.90
C VAL A 18 62.49 42.17 4.71
N VAL A 19 63.06 41.73 3.56
CA VAL A 19 64.27 42.18 2.77
C VAL A 19 64.26 41.68 1.28
N LEU A 20 64.62 42.57 0.33
CA LEU A 20 65.23 42.44 -1.05
C LEU A 20 65.02 41.17 -1.95
N TRP A 21 64.43 41.27 -3.17
CA TRP A 21 65.03 41.57 -4.53
C TRP A 21 65.68 40.34 -5.24
N LEU A 22 65.71 40.08 -6.57
CA LEU A 22 65.35 40.66 -7.92
C LEU A 22 65.03 39.47 -8.90
N CYS A 23 64.64 39.55 -10.19
CA CYS A 23 63.72 40.41 -10.99
C CYS A 23 63.57 39.84 -12.46
N PHE A 24 62.72 40.48 -13.30
CA PHE A 24 62.57 40.42 -14.79
C PHE A 24 62.03 39.17 -15.56
N CYS A 25 60.77 39.31 -15.99
CA CYS A 25 60.22 39.23 -17.36
C CYS A 25 60.50 38.08 -18.39
N TYR A 26 59.38 37.47 -18.81
CA TYR A 26 58.91 37.29 -20.21
C TYR A 26 59.76 36.56 -21.30
N ASN A 27 59.19 35.42 -21.73
CA ASN A 27 58.99 34.97 -23.13
C ASN A 27 59.99 34.04 -23.86
N LYS A 28 59.40 33.13 -24.66
CA LYS A 28 59.91 32.30 -25.78
C LYS A 28 60.87 31.10 -25.55
N GLN A 29 60.29 29.91 -25.83
CA GLN A 29 60.79 28.82 -26.69
C GLN A 29 61.96 27.89 -26.27
N CYS A 30 61.86 26.65 -26.80
CA CYS A 30 62.86 25.58 -26.96
C CYS A 30 62.99 24.46 -25.89
N PHE A 31 62.81 23.23 -26.40
CA PHE A 31 63.15 21.88 -25.89
C PHE A 31 64.71 21.68 -25.82
N PRO A 32 65.32 20.58 -25.29
CA PRO A 32 64.76 19.21 -25.20
C PRO A 32 65.09 18.29 -23.98
N CYS A 33 64.14 17.37 -23.74
CA CYS A 33 64.30 15.90 -23.63
C CYS A 33 65.61 15.25 -23.06
N ILE A 34 65.47 14.45 -21.98
CA ILE A 34 65.78 12.99 -21.92
C ILE A 34 65.32 12.42 -20.56
N ARG A 35 64.34 11.50 -20.57
CA ARG A 35 64.00 10.43 -19.57
C ARG A 35 62.52 10.02 -19.68
N ARG A 36 62.16 9.22 -20.69
CA ARG A 36 60.85 8.55 -20.81
C ARG A 36 60.99 7.14 -21.42
N LEU A 37 61.45 6.15 -20.65
CA LEU A 37 61.44 4.75 -21.13
C LEU A 37 61.20 3.66 -20.08
N THR A 38 61.47 3.91 -18.79
CA THR A 38 61.26 2.90 -17.72
C THR A 38 59.85 2.92 -17.10
N MET A 39 59.18 4.07 -17.04
CA MET A 39 57.89 4.20 -16.34
C MET A 39 56.68 3.62 -17.09
N ARG A 40 56.75 3.46 -18.43
CA ARG A 40 55.63 2.92 -19.24
C ARG A 40 55.34 1.44 -19.00
N ARG A 41 56.35 0.60 -18.72
CA ARG A 41 56.15 -0.87 -18.58
C ARG A 41 55.51 -1.30 -17.26
N LEU A 42 55.64 -0.50 -16.20
CA LEU A 42 55.00 -0.76 -14.90
C LEU A 42 53.53 -0.32 -14.88
N VAL A 43 53.23 0.88 -15.40
CA VAL A 43 51.85 1.39 -15.50
C VAL A 43 50.99 0.48 -16.38
N SER A 44 51.49 0.02 -17.53
CA SER A 44 50.74 -0.92 -18.38
C SER A 44 50.43 -2.26 -17.73
N ARG A 45 51.29 -2.77 -16.82
CA ARG A 45 51.01 -4.01 -16.08
C ARG A 45 49.99 -3.83 -14.96
N PHE A 46 50.02 -2.70 -14.25
CA PHE A 46 48.97 -2.38 -13.27
C PHE A 46 47.61 -2.14 -13.93
N ILE A 47 47.55 -1.46 -15.08
CA ILE A 47 46.31 -1.28 -15.83
C ILE A 47 45.79 -2.62 -16.37
N LEU A 48 46.65 -3.53 -16.85
CA LEU A 48 46.24 -4.87 -17.27
C LEU A 48 45.78 -5.75 -16.11
N ILE A 49 46.37 -5.63 -14.91
CA ILE A 49 45.91 -6.37 -13.72
C ILE A 49 44.61 -5.78 -13.17
N ALA A 50 44.43 -4.46 -13.23
CA ALA A 50 43.15 -3.81 -12.91
C ALA A 50 42.06 -4.15 -13.93
N MET A 51 42.36 -4.20 -15.24
CA MET A 51 41.44 -4.69 -16.28
C MET A 51 41.17 -6.20 -16.16
N ALA A 52 42.12 -7.00 -15.66
CA ALA A 52 41.93 -8.43 -15.41
C ALA A 52 41.07 -8.69 -14.15
N MET A 53 41.16 -7.84 -13.12
CA MET A 53 40.25 -7.86 -11.97
C MET A 53 38.90 -7.17 -12.27
N MET A 54 38.85 -6.33 -13.31
CA MET A 54 37.63 -5.85 -13.98
C MET A 54 37.24 -6.72 -15.20
N VAL A 55 37.70 -7.98 -15.27
CA VAL A 55 36.92 -8.99 -15.98
C VAL A 55 35.64 -9.10 -15.17
N ALA A 56 34.59 -8.49 -15.71
CA ALA A 56 33.29 -8.45 -15.07
C ALA A 56 32.93 -9.87 -14.62
N ARG A 57 32.57 -10.00 -13.34
CA ARG A 57 31.42 -10.85 -13.06
C ARG A 57 30.31 -10.24 -13.91
N ALA A 58 29.97 -10.92 -15.00
CA ALA A 58 28.66 -10.77 -15.57
C ALA A 58 27.72 -11.38 -14.53
N ASP A 59 27.36 -10.59 -13.52
CA ASP A 59 26.26 -10.89 -12.64
C ASP A 59 25.07 -11.19 -13.56
N ALA A 60 24.41 -12.33 -13.35
CA ALA A 60 23.40 -12.75 -14.30
C ALA A 60 22.23 -11.75 -14.27
N ALA A 61 21.44 -11.72 -15.35
CA ALA A 61 20.25 -10.89 -15.33
C ALA A 61 19.36 -11.33 -14.15
N PRO A 62 18.78 -10.37 -13.38
CA PRO A 62 17.80 -10.68 -12.35
C PRO A 62 16.72 -11.63 -12.86
N GLU A 63 16.31 -12.60 -12.05
CA GLU A 63 15.39 -13.67 -12.45
C GLU A 63 14.51 -14.06 -11.27
N LEU A 64 13.19 -14.01 -11.42
CA LEU A 64 12.27 -14.50 -10.42
C LEU A 64 12.36 -16.03 -10.36
N ARG A 65 12.71 -16.56 -9.20
CA ARG A 65 12.82 -18.01 -8.94
C ARG A 65 11.99 -18.31 -7.72
N ALA A 66 10.86 -18.98 -7.90
CA ALA A 66 9.90 -19.11 -6.83
C ALA A 66 9.21 -20.47 -6.78
N PHE A 67 8.61 -20.76 -5.62
CA PHE A 67 7.68 -21.86 -5.45
C PHE A 67 6.31 -21.32 -5.06
N TRP A 68 5.27 -21.96 -5.59
CA TRP A 68 3.97 -21.94 -4.91
C TRP A 68 4.00 -22.93 -3.75
N ALA A 69 3.72 -22.45 -2.55
CA ALA A 69 3.59 -23.24 -1.35
C ALA A 69 2.13 -23.22 -0.91
N ASP A 70 1.42 -24.30 -1.27
CA ASP A 70 0.02 -24.50 -0.93
C ASP A 70 -0.13 -24.99 0.52
N THR A 71 -1.26 -24.70 1.17
CA THR A 71 -1.57 -25.14 2.54
C THR A 71 -2.49 -26.36 2.56
N TRP A 72 -2.85 -26.95 1.43
CA TRP A 72 -3.39 -28.32 1.39
C TRP A 72 -2.36 -29.29 1.97
N HIS A 73 -1.09 -29.04 1.67
CA HIS A 73 0.08 -29.70 2.25
C HIS A 73 0.67 -28.93 3.45
N ALA A 74 1.75 -29.44 4.05
CA ALA A 74 2.43 -28.80 5.16
C ALA A 74 3.25 -27.60 4.64
N ALA A 75 3.00 -26.41 5.16
CA ALA A 75 3.66 -25.17 4.74
C ALA A 75 3.55 -24.04 5.78
N MET A 76 2.35 -23.80 6.33
CA MET A 76 2.05 -22.62 7.15
C MET A 76 1.34 -22.94 8.49
N ARG A 77 1.12 -24.21 8.85
CA ARG A 77 0.31 -24.53 10.05
C ARG A 77 1.06 -24.29 11.35
N THR A 78 2.38 -24.42 11.33
CA THR A 78 3.27 -24.30 12.50
C THR A 78 4.58 -23.60 12.14
N PRO A 79 5.34 -23.05 13.11
CA PRO A 79 6.66 -22.49 12.86
C PRO A 79 7.61 -23.44 12.12
N ALA A 80 7.59 -24.73 12.48
CA ALA A 80 8.44 -25.75 11.87
C ALA A 80 8.10 -26.03 10.40
N GLU A 81 6.83 -25.90 9.99
CA GLU A 81 6.46 -25.97 8.57
C GLU A 81 7.00 -24.75 7.80
N VAL A 82 6.87 -23.55 8.39
CA VAL A 82 7.36 -22.29 7.79
C VAL A 82 8.89 -22.31 7.61
N ASP A 83 9.63 -22.74 8.63
CA ASP A 83 11.09 -22.89 8.55
C ASP A 83 11.50 -23.94 7.49
N ALA A 84 10.73 -25.01 7.29
CA ALA A 84 10.99 -26.00 6.26
C ALA A 84 10.76 -25.46 4.84
N VAL A 85 9.71 -24.67 4.61
CA VAL A 85 9.45 -23.98 3.33
C VAL A 85 10.62 -23.05 2.99
N LEU A 86 11.06 -22.23 3.95
CA LEU A 86 12.22 -21.34 3.77
C LEU A 86 13.50 -22.11 3.48
N GLN A 87 13.79 -23.17 4.24
CA GLN A 87 14.98 -23.98 4.03
C GLN A 87 15.01 -24.63 2.63
N ALA A 88 13.89 -25.11 2.11
CA ALA A 88 13.81 -25.65 0.76
C ALA A 88 14.01 -24.56 -0.31
N ALA A 89 13.36 -23.40 -0.15
CA ALA A 89 13.55 -22.26 -1.05
C ALA A 89 15.03 -21.82 -1.12
N ARG A 90 15.70 -21.72 0.04
CA ARG A 90 17.13 -21.44 0.13
C ARG A 90 17.99 -22.50 -0.55
N THR A 91 17.70 -23.78 -0.29
CA THR A 91 18.40 -24.91 -0.90
C THR A 91 18.26 -24.90 -2.43
N ALA A 92 17.08 -24.51 -2.93
CA ALA A 92 16.78 -24.35 -4.35
C ALA A 92 17.28 -23.03 -4.98
N ARG A 93 17.85 -22.10 -4.20
CA ARG A 93 18.17 -20.71 -4.62
C ARG A 93 16.98 -19.95 -5.21
N ALA A 94 15.78 -20.21 -4.67
CA ALA A 94 14.57 -19.46 -4.94
C ALA A 94 14.55 -18.17 -4.10
N ASN A 95 14.30 -17.04 -4.76
CA ASN A 95 14.34 -15.69 -4.19
C ASN A 95 12.94 -15.12 -3.85
N ALA A 96 11.87 -15.85 -4.16
CA ALA A 96 10.51 -15.52 -3.72
C ALA A 96 9.70 -16.76 -3.36
N LEU A 97 8.67 -16.57 -2.53
CA LEU A 97 7.68 -17.58 -2.13
C LEU A 97 6.27 -17.04 -2.36
N PHE A 98 5.44 -17.81 -3.07
CA PHE A 98 4.01 -17.56 -3.24
C PHE A 98 3.23 -18.52 -2.33
N VAL A 99 2.88 -18.06 -1.12
CA VAL A 99 2.32 -18.89 -0.03
C VAL A 99 0.81 -18.73 0.12
N GLU A 100 0.05 -19.81 0.11
CA GLU A 100 -1.42 -19.81 0.21
C GLU A 100 -1.88 -19.36 1.60
N VAL A 101 -2.10 -18.06 1.79
CA VAL A 101 -2.53 -17.48 3.08
C VAL A 101 -4.06 -17.41 3.23
N ARG A 102 -4.80 -17.54 2.13
CA ARG A 102 -6.26 -17.71 2.11
C ARG A 102 -6.64 -18.85 1.19
N LYS A 103 -7.38 -19.83 1.73
CA LYS A 103 -7.82 -21.03 1.01
C LYS A 103 -9.24 -20.93 0.46
N ARG A 104 -10.24 -20.94 1.34
CA ARG A 104 -11.67 -21.01 0.98
C ARG A 104 -12.51 -20.31 2.04
N GLY A 105 -12.21 -19.06 2.35
CA GLY A 105 -12.89 -18.30 3.41
C GLY A 105 -12.28 -18.47 4.80
N ASP A 106 -11.06 -19.00 4.85
CA ASP A 106 -10.25 -19.26 6.04
C ASP A 106 -8.80 -18.73 5.85
N ALA A 107 -8.23 -18.20 6.92
CA ALA A 107 -6.99 -17.42 6.91
C ALA A 107 -5.82 -18.09 7.65
N TYR A 108 -4.63 -18.09 7.05
CA TYR A 108 -3.33 -18.41 7.68
C TYR A 108 -2.62 -17.12 8.13
N TYR A 109 -3.41 -16.15 8.61
CA TYR A 109 -3.01 -14.86 9.15
C TYR A 109 -4.14 -14.35 10.07
N ILE A 110 -3.87 -13.35 10.92
CA ILE A 110 -4.92 -12.68 11.69
C ILE A 110 -5.70 -11.75 10.74
N SER A 111 -6.93 -12.14 10.39
CA SER A 111 -7.84 -11.36 9.53
C SER A 111 -8.96 -10.69 10.33
N HIS A 112 -9.43 -9.54 9.81
CA HIS A 112 -10.61 -8.85 10.33
C HIS A 112 -11.94 -9.36 9.73
N TYR A 113 -11.89 -10.19 8.69
CA TYR A 113 -13.07 -10.56 7.88
C TYR A 113 -13.38 -12.06 7.89
N GLU A 114 -12.35 -12.89 7.96
CA GLU A 114 -12.42 -14.35 7.82
C GLU A 114 -11.84 -15.06 9.05
N PRO A 115 -12.38 -16.21 9.46
CA PRO A 115 -11.83 -16.98 10.58
C PRO A 115 -10.43 -17.53 10.24
N THR A 116 -9.58 -17.65 11.26
CA THR A 116 -8.33 -18.42 11.16
C THR A 116 -8.62 -19.87 10.76
N ALA A 117 -7.80 -20.42 9.87
CA ALA A 117 -7.91 -21.81 9.43
C ALA A 117 -7.73 -22.78 10.61
N GLY A 118 -8.60 -23.79 10.69
CA GLY A 118 -8.72 -24.67 11.85
C GLY A 118 -7.55 -25.63 12.10
N ASP A 119 -6.58 -25.68 11.18
CA ASP A 119 -5.35 -26.47 11.28
C ASP A 119 -4.11 -25.61 11.64
N VAL A 120 -4.26 -24.30 11.84
CA VAL A 120 -3.21 -23.40 12.34
C VAL A 120 -3.01 -23.61 13.85
N ALA A 121 -1.74 -23.63 14.29
CA ALA A 121 -1.40 -23.72 15.71
C ALA A 121 -2.03 -22.58 16.53
N SER A 122 -2.53 -22.89 17.73
CA SER A 122 -3.21 -21.90 18.58
C SER A 122 -2.29 -20.73 18.95
N GLY A 123 -2.75 -19.49 18.73
CA GLY A 123 -1.98 -18.27 19.00
C GLY A 123 -0.85 -17.98 18.02
N PHE A 124 -0.71 -18.76 16.94
CA PHE A 124 0.29 -18.54 15.90
C PHE A 124 -0.26 -17.64 14.78
N ASP A 125 0.57 -16.70 14.31
CA ASP A 125 0.35 -15.94 13.08
C ASP A 125 1.37 -16.41 12.03
N PRO A 126 0.97 -17.31 11.10
CA PRO A 126 1.88 -17.89 10.14
C PRO A 126 2.50 -16.88 9.18
N LEU A 127 1.71 -15.90 8.70
CA LEU A 127 2.17 -14.93 7.72
C LEU A 127 3.16 -13.94 8.35
N ALA A 128 2.87 -13.43 9.55
CA ALA A 128 3.81 -12.56 10.26
C ALA A 128 5.15 -13.28 10.54
N TYR A 129 5.10 -14.54 10.99
CA TYR A 129 6.30 -15.33 11.24
C TYR A 129 7.11 -15.60 9.96
N LEU A 130 6.46 -16.01 8.86
CA LEU A 130 7.13 -16.20 7.57
C LEU A 130 7.82 -14.92 7.10
N ILE A 131 7.12 -13.78 7.11
CA ILE A 131 7.68 -12.48 6.71
C ILE A 131 8.92 -12.16 7.55
N GLN A 132 8.80 -12.24 8.88
CA GLN A 132 9.90 -11.98 9.80
C GLN A 132 11.12 -12.84 9.50
N ARG A 133 10.94 -14.15 9.24
CA ARG A 133 12.04 -15.09 8.97
C ARG A 133 12.63 -14.86 7.57
N ALA A 134 11.80 -14.68 6.54
CA ALA A 134 12.20 -14.45 5.15
C ALA A 134 12.97 -13.15 4.92
N HIS A 135 12.60 -12.08 5.65
CA HIS A 135 13.15 -10.74 5.48
C HIS A 135 14.42 -10.48 6.28
N ASN A 136 14.56 -11.05 7.49
CA ASN A 136 15.73 -10.84 8.35
C ASN A 136 16.92 -11.76 8.04
N GLU A 137 16.71 -12.81 7.25
CA GLU A 137 17.76 -13.72 6.81
C GLU A 137 18.41 -13.24 5.49
N THR A 138 19.71 -13.48 5.33
CA THR A 138 20.47 -13.12 4.12
C THR A 138 20.81 -14.35 3.28
N PRO A 139 20.55 -14.36 1.96
CA PRO A 139 19.83 -13.33 1.18
C PRO A 139 18.33 -13.30 1.50
N ARG A 140 17.71 -12.13 1.39
CA ARG A 140 16.27 -11.93 1.63
C ARG A 140 15.44 -12.69 0.60
N ILE A 141 14.33 -13.29 1.05
CA ILE A 141 13.30 -13.91 0.20
C ILE A 141 12.08 -13.00 0.15
N GLU A 142 11.53 -12.74 -1.03
CA GLU A 142 10.24 -12.05 -1.16
C GLU A 142 9.07 -12.96 -0.74
N VAL A 143 8.15 -12.44 0.06
CA VAL A 143 6.92 -13.14 0.48
C VAL A 143 5.71 -12.56 -0.22
N HIS A 144 5.09 -13.38 -1.08
CA HIS A 144 3.89 -13.04 -1.83
C HIS A 144 2.71 -13.81 -1.24
N ALA A 145 1.74 -13.07 -0.67
CA ALA A 145 0.53 -13.64 -0.10
C ALA A 145 -0.39 -14.16 -1.21
N TRP A 146 -0.43 -15.47 -1.41
CA TRP A 146 -1.36 -16.12 -2.33
C TRP A 146 -2.75 -16.22 -1.69
N LEU A 147 -3.70 -15.56 -2.35
CA LEU A 147 -5.11 -15.55 -2.06
C LEU A 147 -5.84 -16.34 -3.15
N VAL A 148 -6.42 -17.47 -2.80
CA VAL A 148 -7.53 -18.02 -3.59
C VAL A 148 -8.68 -17.01 -3.46
N MET A 149 -9.20 -16.49 -4.58
CA MET A 149 -10.13 -15.38 -4.56
C MET A 149 -11.60 -15.83 -4.42
N LEU A 150 -12.23 -16.28 -5.50
CA LEU A 150 -13.68 -16.48 -5.52
C LEU A 150 -14.19 -17.73 -4.75
N PRO A 151 -13.46 -18.87 -4.69
CA PRO A 151 -13.85 -20.00 -3.86
C PRO A 151 -13.97 -19.67 -2.36
N VAL A 152 -15.02 -20.20 -1.73
CA VAL A 152 -15.37 -19.99 -0.32
C VAL A 152 -15.84 -21.25 0.40
N TRP A 153 -15.95 -22.41 -0.27
CA TRP A 153 -16.12 -23.71 0.39
C TRP A 153 -15.92 -24.87 -0.60
N ASN A 154 -15.80 -26.13 -0.14
CA ASN A 154 -15.60 -27.31 -1.00
C ASN A 154 -16.36 -28.59 -0.58
N SER A 155 -17.14 -28.55 0.50
CA SER A 155 -17.86 -29.73 1.00
C SER A 155 -19.37 -29.50 1.01
N THR A 156 -20.14 -30.54 0.74
CA THR A 156 -21.61 -30.49 0.90
C THR A 156 -22.04 -30.36 2.36
N THR A 157 -21.13 -30.64 3.31
CA THR A 157 -21.29 -30.29 4.73
C THR A 157 -20.77 -28.86 4.93
N PRO A 158 -21.58 -27.89 5.40
CA PRO A 158 -21.13 -26.52 5.66
C PRO A 158 -19.95 -26.43 6.65
N PRO A 159 -19.16 -25.34 6.63
CA PRO A 159 -18.16 -25.08 7.65
C PRO A 159 -18.79 -24.96 9.03
N SER A 160 -18.13 -25.50 10.06
CA SER A 160 -18.65 -25.47 11.44
C SER A 160 -18.59 -24.09 12.09
N ASN A 161 -17.71 -23.20 11.63
CA ASN A 161 -17.58 -21.85 12.17
C ASN A 161 -18.70 -20.94 11.61
N PRO A 162 -19.59 -20.38 12.45
CA PRO A 162 -20.68 -19.51 11.98
C PRO A 162 -20.17 -18.18 11.40
N ALA A 163 -18.94 -17.75 11.74
CA ALA A 163 -18.32 -16.56 11.19
C ALA A 163 -17.74 -16.76 9.76
N HIS A 164 -17.77 -17.98 9.23
CA HIS A 164 -17.23 -18.31 7.91
C HIS A 164 -18.04 -17.63 6.78
N PRO A 165 -17.40 -17.07 5.73
CA PRO A 165 -18.10 -16.31 4.69
C PRO A 165 -19.22 -17.09 3.98
N PHE A 166 -19.01 -18.37 3.70
CA PHE A 166 -20.04 -19.28 3.16
C PHE A 166 -21.33 -19.31 4.00
N ASN A 167 -21.21 -19.30 5.33
CA ASN A 167 -22.35 -19.33 6.26
C ASN A 167 -23.00 -17.96 6.42
N ARG A 168 -22.21 -16.88 6.44
CA ARG A 168 -22.69 -15.49 6.61
C ARG A 168 -23.36 -14.94 5.36
N PHE A 169 -22.88 -15.33 4.18
CA PHE A 169 -23.24 -14.69 2.91
C PHE A 169 -23.62 -15.69 1.79
N PRO A 170 -24.50 -16.69 2.04
CA PRO A 170 -24.89 -17.65 1.01
C PRO A 170 -25.56 -17.00 -0.21
N GLN A 171 -26.16 -15.81 -0.06
CA GLN A 171 -26.76 -15.03 -1.14
C GLN A 171 -25.74 -14.44 -2.14
N TRP A 172 -24.44 -14.44 -1.80
CA TRP A 172 -23.36 -14.01 -2.68
C TRP A 172 -22.79 -15.13 -3.54
N LEU A 173 -23.20 -16.39 -3.32
CA LEU A 173 -22.74 -17.53 -4.11
C LEU A 173 -23.11 -17.35 -5.58
N THR A 174 -22.18 -17.73 -6.46
CA THR A 174 -22.46 -17.81 -7.90
C THR A 174 -23.33 -19.01 -8.20
N LEU A 175 -24.22 -18.85 -9.18
CA LEU A 175 -25.02 -19.94 -9.73
C LEU A 175 -24.51 -20.28 -11.13
N ASN A 176 -24.79 -21.51 -11.57
CA ASN A 176 -24.73 -21.85 -12.99
C ASN A 176 -26.05 -21.54 -13.71
N ASP A 177 -26.06 -21.67 -15.03
CA ASP A 177 -27.22 -21.49 -15.91
C ASP A 177 -28.43 -22.41 -15.60
N SER A 178 -28.24 -23.39 -14.73
CA SER A 178 -29.26 -24.34 -14.27
C SER A 178 -29.66 -24.13 -12.80
N GLY A 179 -29.14 -23.08 -12.14
CA GLY A 179 -29.46 -22.71 -10.75
C GLY A 179 -28.66 -23.44 -9.66
N ALA A 180 -27.68 -24.28 -10.01
CA ALA A 180 -26.82 -24.95 -9.02
C ALA A 180 -25.69 -24.03 -8.55
N ASN A 181 -25.27 -24.16 -7.28
CA ASN A 181 -24.27 -23.31 -6.62
C ASN A 181 -22.94 -24.03 -6.27
N PHE A 182 -22.80 -25.31 -6.63
CA PHE A 182 -21.61 -26.14 -6.40
C PHE A 182 -21.05 -26.65 -7.73
N ASP A 183 -19.76 -26.42 -8.00
CA ASP A 183 -19.12 -26.78 -9.28
C ASP A 183 -18.62 -28.25 -9.36
N GLY A 184 -18.89 -29.04 -8.31
CA GLY A 184 -18.33 -30.38 -8.09
C GLY A 184 -17.09 -30.38 -7.20
N ASN A 185 -16.43 -29.23 -7.04
CA ASN A 185 -15.23 -29.04 -6.22
C ASN A 185 -15.35 -27.84 -5.27
N ASN A 186 -16.06 -26.76 -5.66
CA ASN A 186 -16.15 -25.52 -4.89
C ASN A 186 -17.57 -24.93 -4.89
N TYR A 187 -17.87 -24.24 -3.79
CA TYR A 187 -18.79 -23.11 -3.76
C TYR A 187 -17.97 -21.84 -3.88
N SER A 188 -18.40 -20.89 -4.71
CA SER A 188 -17.68 -19.63 -4.97
C SER A 188 -18.59 -18.42 -4.88
N PHE A 189 -18.06 -17.27 -4.50
CA PHE A 189 -18.75 -15.98 -4.61
C PHE A 189 -18.77 -15.46 -6.05
N ASP A 190 -19.80 -14.70 -6.38
CA ASP A 190 -20.00 -14.10 -7.70
C ASP A 190 -19.48 -12.65 -7.74
N PRO A 191 -18.43 -12.32 -8.51
CA PRO A 191 -17.94 -10.94 -8.60
C PRO A 191 -18.94 -9.99 -9.29
N GLY A 192 -20.02 -10.51 -9.91
CA GLY A 192 -21.14 -9.70 -10.39
C GLY A 192 -22.10 -9.25 -9.29
N ASN A 193 -21.99 -9.78 -8.07
CA ASN A 193 -22.62 -9.21 -6.89
C ASN A 193 -21.68 -8.16 -6.27
N PRO A 194 -22.07 -6.86 -6.20
CA PRO A 194 -21.19 -5.80 -5.72
C PRO A 194 -20.77 -5.94 -4.25
N GLU A 195 -21.57 -6.58 -3.40
CA GLU A 195 -21.19 -6.80 -1.99
C GLU A 195 -20.13 -7.90 -1.88
N ALA A 196 -20.25 -8.96 -2.68
CA ALA A 196 -19.27 -10.03 -2.76
C ALA A 196 -17.94 -9.55 -3.34
N ALA A 197 -17.99 -8.68 -4.35
CA ALA A 197 -16.81 -8.01 -4.90
C ALA A 197 -16.14 -7.08 -3.87
N ASP A 198 -16.92 -6.29 -3.11
CA ASP A 198 -16.39 -5.43 -2.04
C ASP A 198 -15.75 -6.26 -0.91
N PHE A 199 -16.35 -7.39 -0.54
CA PHE A 199 -15.79 -8.31 0.45
C PHE A 199 -14.44 -8.88 0.00
N MET A 200 -14.31 -9.32 -1.26
CA MET A 200 -13.04 -9.87 -1.76
C MET A 200 -11.98 -8.80 -2.03
N TYR A 201 -12.41 -7.58 -2.36
CA TYR A 201 -11.55 -6.40 -2.34
C TYR A 201 -11.01 -6.13 -0.92
N ARG A 202 -11.87 -6.11 0.10
CA ARG A 202 -11.51 -5.90 1.50
C ARG A 202 -10.54 -6.96 2.03
N VAL A 203 -10.80 -8.24 1.77
CA VAL A 203 -9.92 -9.35 2.19
C VAL A 203 -8.53 -9.24 1.55
N ALA A 204 -8.44 -8.90 0.26
CA ALA A 204 -7.14 -8.71 -0.39
C ALA A 204 -6.34 -7.52 0.18
N LEU A 205 -7.03 -6.45 0.59
CA LEU A 205 -6.38 -5.29 1.20
C LEU A 205 -6.11 -5.45 2.70
N ASP A 206 -6.82 -6.34 3.41
CA ASP A 206 -6.53 -6.69 4.81
C ASP A 206 -5.07 -7.12 4.98
N VAL A 207 -4.60 -8.00 4.09
CA VAL A 207 -3.20 -8.45 4.06
C VAL A 207 -2.24 -7.30 3.78
N LEU A 208 -2.49 -6.50 2.74
CA LEU A 208 -1.61 -5.39 2.36
C LEU A 208 -1.49 -4.30 3.44
N ARG A 209 -2.54 -4.11 4.26
CA ARG A 209 -2.61 -3.07 5.29
C ARG A 209 -1.95 -3.48 6.60
N HIS A 210 -1.91 -4.78 6.91
CA HIS A 210 -1.47 -5.29 8.21
C HIS A 210 -0.18 -6.12 8.17
N TYR A 211 0.27 -6.56 6.98
CA TYR A 211 1.47 -7.40 6.82
C TYR A 211 2.47 -6.79 5.86
N ASP A 212 3.76 -6.92 6.17
CA ASP A 212 4.83 -6.48 5.27
C ASP A 212 5.15 -7.52 4.18
N VAL A 213 4.17 -7.74 3.30
CA VAL A 213 4.32 -8.60 2.13
C VAL A 213 5.04 -7.87 0.99
N ASP A 214 5.78 -8.61 0.18
CA ASP A 214 6.36 -8.12 -1.08
C ASP A 214 5.33 -8.10 -2.22
N GLY A 215 4.23 -8.83 -2.06
CA GLY A 215 3.15 -8.86 -3.03
C GLY A 215 1.91 -9.61 -2.57
N VAL A 216 0.84 -9.47 -3.36
CA VAL A 216 -0.35 -10.31 -3.33
C VAL A 216 -0.46 -11.09 -4.62
N HIS A 217 -0.92 -12.33 -4.52
CA HIS A 217 -0.99 -13.27 -5.63
C HIS A 217 -2.39 -13.88 -5.74
N PHE A 218 -3.09 -13.61 -6.83
CA PHE A 218 -4.46 -14.09 -7.02
C PHE A 218 -4.49 -15.44 -7.73
N ASP A 219 -5.11 -16.44 -7.10
CA ASP A 219 -5.58 -17.64 -7.79
C ASP A 219 -7.12 -17.69 -7.76
N TYR A 220 -7.73 -18.47 -8.66
CA TYR A 220 -9.18 -18.57 -8.86
C TYR A 220 -9.89 -17.19 -8.99
N ILE A 221 -9.18 -16.16 -9.48
CA ILE A 221 -9.78 -14.88 -9.87
C ILE A 221 -10.44 -15.00 -11.25
N ARG A 222 -11.45 -15.87 -11.32
CA ARG A 222 -12.11 -16.35 -12.55
C ARG A 222 -13.36 -17.18 -12.22
N PHE A 223 -14.25 -17.36 -13.17
CA PHE A 223 -15.37 -18.30 -12.99
C PHE A 223 -14.90 -19.76 -13.10
N ALA A 224 -15.71 -20.69 -12.56
CA ALA A 224 -15.47 -22.13 -12.65
C ALA A 224 -15.66 -22.67 -14.08
N GLY A 225 -16.45 -21.99 -14.91
CA GLY A 225 -16.76 -22.36 -16.30
C GLY A 225 -17.69 -21.34 -16.97
N ASP A 226 -17.93 -21.52 -18.27
CA ASP A 226 -18.70 -20.61 -19.14
C ASP A 226 -20.21 -20.57 -18.83
N ARG A 227 -20.67 -21.52 -18.03
CA ARG A 227 -22.04 -21.60 -17.50
C ARG A 227 -22.23 -20.98 -16.13
N TRP A 228 -21.19 -20.41 -15.51
CA TRP A 228 -21.25 -19.78 -14.17
C TRP A 228 -21.41 -18.25 -14.24
N GLY A 229 -21.68 -17.60 -13.11
CA GLY A 229 -21.89 -16.14 -13.04
C GLY A 229 -23.36 -15.70 -12.96
N TYR A 230 -24.27 -16.63 -12.66
CA TYR A 230 -25.72 -16.41 -12.64
C TYR A 230 -26.28 -16.01 -11.27
N ASN A 231 -25.48 -15.40 -10.38
CA ASN A 231 -26.04 -14.81 -9.17
C ASN A 231 -27.18 -13.82 -9.53
N PRO A 232 -28.35 -13.86 -8.87
CA PRO A 232 -29.50 -13.03 -9.25
C PRO A 232 -29.22 -11.52 -9.30
N VAL A 233 -28.31 -11.02 -8.46
CA VAL A 233 -27.89 -9.61 -8.47
C VAL A 233 -27.12 -9.27 -9.75
N SER A 234 -26.20 -10.14 -10.17
CA SER A 234 -25.43 -9.99 -11.42
C SER A 234 -26.36 -9.97 -12.65
N VAL A 235 -27.31 -10.90 -12.72
CA VAL A 235 -28.30 -10.99 -13.81
C VAL A 235 -29.24 -9.77 -13.82
N SER A 236 -29.67 -9.30 -12.65
CA SER A 236 -30.50 -8.09 -12.52
C SER A 236 -29.76 -6.83 -13.02
N ARG A 237 -28.52 -6.63 -12.56
CA ARG A 237 -27.65 -5.53 -13.00
C ARG A 237 -27.41 -5.55 -14.51
N PHE A 238 -27.13 -6.73 -15.08
CA PHE A 238 -26.99 -6.90 -16.53
C PHE A 238 -28.27 -6.53 -17.29
N ASN A 239 -29.43 -6.98 -16.82
CA ASN A 239 -30.71 -6.68 -17.44
C ASN A 239 -31.01 -5.18 -17.45
N VAL A 240 -30.75 -4.47 -16.35
CA VAL A 240 -30.83 -3.00 -16.29
C VAL A 240 -29.83 -2.35 -17.23
N ALA A 241 -28.57 -2.82 -17.26
CA ALA A 241 -27.49 -2.25 -18.04
C ALA A 241 -27.69 -2.32 -19.57
N TYR A 242 -28.42 -3.33 -20.06
CA TYR A 242 -28.60 -3.60 -21.49
C TYR A 242 -30.07 -3.58 -21.96
N GLY A 243 -31.01 -3.19 -21.09
CA GLY A 243 -32.45 -3.16 -21.44
C GLY A 243 -33.02 -4.54 -21.74
N ARG A 244 -32.58 -5.56 -21.00
CA ARG A 244 -32.94 -6.98 -21.18
C ARG A 244 -33.77 -7.49 -20.00
N THR A 245 -34.31 -8.70 -20.13
CA THR A 245 -35.08 -9.40 -19.09
C THR A 245 -34.75 -10.89 -19.07
N GLY A 246 -35.08 -11.56 -17.96
CA GLY A 246 -34.88 -13.00 -17.80
C GLY A 246 -33.40 -13.39 -17.63
N GLN A 247 -33.09 -14.66 -17.87
CA GLN A 247 -31.75 -15.21 -17.77
C GLN A 247 -31.05 -15.23 -19.14
N PRO A 248 -29.86 -14.63 -19.30
CA PRO A 248 -29.11 -14.69 -20.56
C PRO A 248 -28.62 -16.12 -20.88
N ALA A 249 -28.52 -16.46 -22.17
CA ALA A 249 -27.86 -17.69 -22.58
C ALA A 249 -26.36 -17.66 -22.24
N TYR A 250 -25.79 -18.81 -21.85
CA TYR A 250 -24.38 -18.87 -21.39
C TYR A 250 -23.37 -18.48 -22.47
N ASN A 251 -23.73 -18.68 -23.74
CA ASN A 251 -22.97 -18.34 -24.94
C ASN A 251 -23.34 -16.96 -25.54
N ASP A 252 -24.19 -16.17 -24.89
CA ASP A 252 -24.42 -14.77 -25.29
C ASP A 252 -23.12 -13.97 -25.11
N SER A 253 -22.69 -13.29 -26.17
CA SER A 253 -21.42 -12.57 -26.21
C SER A 253 -21.40 -11.34 -25.29
N VAL A 254 -22.54 -10.69 -25.10
CA VAL A 254 -22.71 -9.51 -24.21
C VAL A 254 -22.70 -9.97 -22.75
N TRP A 255 -23.36 -11.08 -22.43
CA TRP A 255 -23.31 -11.69 -21.09
C TRP A 255 -21.93 -12.26 -20.74
N SER A 256 -21.23 -12.83 -21.71
CA SER A 256 -19.86 -13.31 -21.53
C SER A 256 -18.88 -12.16 -21.31
N GLN A 257 -19.06 -11.03 -22.01
CA GLN A 257 -18.28 -9.82 -21.74
C GLN A 257 -18.64 -9.22 -20.38
N TRP A 258 -19.92 -9.13 -20.02
CA TRP A 258 -20.37 -8.65 -18.71
C TRP A 258 -19.64 -9.36 -17.56
N ARG A 259 -19.59 -10.69 -17.62
CA ARG A 259 -18.91 -11.53 -16.61
C ARG A 259 -17.39 -11.29 -16.59
N ARG A 260 -16.71 -11.22 -17.76
CA ARG A 260 -15.29 -10.81 -17.84
C ARG A 260 -15.05 -9.43 -17.22
N ASP A 261 -15.95 -8.47 -17.47
CA ASP A 261 -15.85 -7.12 -16.91
C ASP A 261 -15.91 -7.16 -15.37
N GLN A 262 -16.74 -8.02 -14.74
CA GLN A 262 -16.84 -8.08 -13.28
C GLN A 262 -15.52 -8.54 -12.64
N VAL A 263 -14.91 -9.62 -13.17
CA VAL A 263 -13.60 -10.11 -12.71
C VAL A 263 -12.52 -9.04 -12.92
N THR A 264 -12.49 -8.41 -14.10
CA THR A 264 -11.50 -7.40 -14.47
C THR A 264 -11.62 -6.12 -13.60
N GLN A 265 -12.85 -5.71 -13.25
CA GLN A 265 -13.08 -4.56 -12.37
C GLN A 265 -12.57 -4.84 -10.94
N LEU A 266 -12.78 -6.05 -10.40
CA LEU A 266 -12.22 -6.44 -9.10
C LEU A 266 -10.68 -6.39 -9.10
N VAL A 267 -10.03 -6.96 -10.13
CA VAL A 267 -8.57 -6.89 -10.30
C VAL A 267 -8.09 -5.43 -10.36
N ARG A 268 -8.72 -4.59 -11.20
CA ARG A 268 -8.39 -3.16 -11.33
C ARG A 268 -8.53 -2.39 -10.01
N ARG A 269 -9.62 -2.62 -9.27
CA ARG A 269 -9.92 -1.95 -7.99
C ARG A 269 -8.89 -2.32 -6.92
N ILE A 270 -8.53 -3.61 -6.82
CA ILE A 270 -7.48 -4.08 -5.92
C ILE A 270 -6.12 -3.49 -6.33
N TYR A 271 -5.73 -3.58 -7.62
CA TYR A 271 -4.44 -3.07 -8.11
C TYR A 271 -4.23 -1.58 -7.78
N ALA A 272 -5.19 -0.73 -8.12
CA ALA A 272 -5.10 0.72 -7.86
C ALA A 272 -4.95 1.04 -6.37
N SER A 273 -5.66 0.28 -5.52
CA SER A 273 -5.60 0.44 -4.06
C SER A 273 -4.32 -0.12 -3.47
N ALA A 274 -3.78 -1.23 -4.00
CA ALA A 274 -2.52 -1.81 -3.59
C ALA A 274 -1.36 -0.84 -3.86
N VAL A 275 -1.30 -0.21 -5.04
CA VAL A 275 -0.31 0.83 -5.35
C VAL A 275 -0.45 2.06 -4.44
N ALA A 276 -1.68 2.44 -4.07
CA ALA A 276 -1.92 3.55 -3.14
C ALA A 276 -1.50 3.24 -1.68
N LEU A 277 -1.55 1.98 -1.27
CA LEU A 277 -1.17 1.54 0.08
C LEU A 277 0.33 1.26 0.20
N LYS A 278 0.88 0.51 -0.76
CA LYS A 278 2.25 0.01 -0.79
C LYS A 278 2.76 -0.01 -2.24
N PRO A 279 3.30 1.11 -2.77
CA PRO A 279 3.67 1.22 -4.18
C PRO A 279 4.73 0.21 -4.64
N TRP A 280 5.52 -0.34 -3.72
CA TRP A 280 6.48 -1.41 -4.00
C TRP A 280 5.86 -2.82 -4.14
N CYS A 281 4.69 -3.07 -3.52
CA CYS A 281 4.08 -4.40 -3.52
C CYS A 281 3.66 -4.84 -4.92
N LYS A 282 3.93 -6.11 -5.25
CA LYS A 282 3.65 -6.73 -6.54
C LYS A 282 2.27 -7.38 -6.53
N VAL A 283 1.42 -7.02 -7.48
CA VAL A 283 0.09 -7.61 -7.70
C VAL A 283 0.21 -8.61 -8.83
N THR A 284 0.12 -9.90 -8.50
CA THR A 284 0.38 -11.01 -9.43
C THR A 284 -0.79 -11.97 -9.48
N ALA A 285 -0.86 -12.83 -10.50
CA ALA A 285 -1.95 -13.80 -10.61
C ALA A 285 -1.51 -15.11 -11.28
N ALA A 286 -2.02 -16.22 -10.77
CA ALA A 286 -2.02 -17.52 -11.43
C ALA A 286 -3.07 -17.49 -12.54
N THR A 287 -2.64 -17.64 -13.80
CA THR A 287 -3.53 -17.50 -14.95
C THR A 287 -3.70 -18.78 -15.75
N ILE A 288 -4.90 -18.98 -16.28
CA ILE A 288 -5.30 -20.23 -16.92
C ILE A 288 -4.71 -20.34 -18.32
N THR A 289 -4.24 -21.55 -18.63
CA THR A 289 -3.70 -21.95 -19.92
C THR A 289 -4.27 -23.28 -20.39
N TRP A 290 -5.48 -23.70 -20.03
CA TRP A 290 -5.97 -25.05 -20.43
C TRP A 290 -6.10 -25.20 -21.95
N GLY A 291 -5.71 -26.35 -22.49
CA GLY A 291 -5.71 -26.63 -23.94
C GLY A 291 -4.48 -26.09 -24.67
N ASN A 292 -4.52 -25.99 -25.99
CA ASN A 292 -3.40 -25.47 -26.77
C ASN A 292 -3.26 -23.94 -26.62
N GLY A 293 -2.02 -23.44 -26.58
CA GLY A 293 -1.76 -22.00 -26.57
C GLY A 293 -2.15 -21.33 -27.90
N PRO A 294 -2.61 -20.07 -27.87
CA PRO A 294 -2.97 -19.33 -29.06
C PRO A 294 -1.74 -19.01 -29.92
N THR A 295 -1.87 -19.19 -31.23
CA THR A 295 -0.83 -18.92 -32.23
C THR A 295 -1.07 -17.65 -33.04
N SER A 296 -2.14 -16.91 -32.74
CA SER A 296 -2.52 -15.63 -33.34
C SER A 296 -3.35 -14.80 -32.38
N GLU A 297 -3.41 -13.49 -32.61
CA GLU A 297 -4.30 -12.56 -31.90
C GLU A 297 -5.76 -13.00 -31.89
N SER A 298 -6.26 -13.47 -33.03
CA SER A 298 -7.63 -14.00 -33.14
C SER A 298 -7.86 -15.28 -32.33
N ALA A 299 -6.83 -16.10 -32.11
CA ALA A 299 -6.95 -17.35 -31.37
C ALA A 299 -7.10 -17.13 -29.85
N TRP A 300 -6.63 -15.99 -29.31
CA TRP A 300 -6.80 -15.61 -27.90
C TRP A 300 -8.25 -15.72 -27.43
N PHE A 301 -9.18 -15.21 -28.24
CA PHE A 301 -10.61 -15.15 -27.93
C PHE A 301 -11.30 -16.53 -27.88
N SER A 302 -10.65 -17.57 -28.39
CA SER A 302 -11.11 -18.97 -28.34
C SER A 302 -10.37 -19.79 -27.27
N THR A 303 -9.45 -19.20 -26.51
CA THR A 303 -8.76 -19.90 -25.41
C THR A 303 -9.69 -20.18 -24.23
N SER A 304 -9.33 -21.18 -23.44
CA SER A 304 -10.00 -21.47 -22.17
C SER A 304 -10.00 -20.27 -21.21
N ALA A 305 -8.89 -19.52 -21.14
CA ALA A 305 -8.78 -18.31 -20.34
C ALA A 305 -9.89 -17.29 -20.68
N TYR A 306 -10.00 -16.89 -21.95
CA TYR A 306 -10.95 -15.87 -22.39
C TYR A 306 -12.41 -16.36 -22.44
N SER A 307 -12.63 -17.59 -22.93
CA SER A 307 -13.97 -18.09 -23.26
C SER A 307 -14.57 -19.03 -22.20
N ALA A 308 -13.77 -19.91 -21.59
CA ALA A 308 -14.26 -20.92 -20.66
C ALA A 308 -14.27 -20.46 -19.20
N VAL A 309 -13.27 -19.72 -18.72
CA VAL A 309 -13.21 -19.25 -17.31
C VAL A 309 -13.33 -17.73 -17.16
N LEU A 310 -13.38 -17.01 -18.28
CA LEU A 310 -13.61 -15.55 -18.35
C LEU A 310 -12.52 -14.73 -17.62
N GLN A 311 -11.27 -15.20 -17.70
CA GLN A 311 -10.07 -14.60 -17.12
C GLN A 311 -9.23 -13.94 -18.23
N ASP A 312 -9.56 -12.71 -18.59
CA ASP A 312 -8.89 -11.98 -19.69
C ASP A 312 -7.54 -11.37 -19.28
N TRP A 313 -6.63 -12.23 -18.81
CA TRP A 313 -5.36 -11.80 -18.23
C TRP A 313 -4.43 -11.06 -19.19
N ARG A 314 -4.58 -11.28 -20.51
CA ARG A 314 -3.87 -10.54 -21.55
C ARG A 314 -4.24 -9.05 -21.52
N ALA A 315 -5.54 -8.74 -21.41
CA ALA A 315 -6.01 -7.38 -21.26
C ALA A 315 -5.52 -6.75 -19.93
N TRP A 316 -5.36 -7.56 -18.87
CA TRP A 316 -4.87 -7.08 -17.57
C TRP A 316 -3.40 -6.62 -17.64
N THR A 317 -2.54 -7.35 -18.38
CA THR A 317 -1.16 -6.94 -18.66
C THR A 317 -1.07 -5.77 -19.65
N GLU A 318 -1.99 -5.66 -20.61
CA GLU A 318 -2.06 -4.56 -21.59
C GLU A 318 -2.50 -3.23 -20.95
N GLU A 319 -3.53 -3.27 -20.10
CA GLU A 319 -4.00 -2.12 -19.32
C GLU A 319 -3.04 -1.76 -18.17
N GLY A 320 -2.26 -2.74 -17.71
CA GLY A 320 -1.30 -2.57 -16.63
C GLY A 320 -1.87 -2.73 -15.22
N ILE A 321 -3.02 -3.38 -15.07
CA ILE A 321 -3.67 -3.70 -13.78
C ILE A 321 -3.15 -5.00 -13.13
N LEU A 322 -2.08 -5.56 -13.67
CA LEU A 322 -1.37 -6.73 -13.15
C LEU A 322 0.13 -6.52 -13.35
N ASP A 323 0.94 -6.70 -12.31
CA ASP A 323 2.38 -6.49 -12.37
C ASP A 323 3.11 -7.65 -13.05
N ILE A 324 2.77 -8.87 -12.63
CA ILE A 324 3.32 -10.12 -13.17
C ILE A 324 2.18 -11.08 -13.45
N ALA A 325 1.94 -11.40 -14.73
CA ALA A 325 1.14 -12.56 -15.10
C ALA A 325 1.97 -13.83 -14.87
N ILE A 326 1.37 -14.85 -14.24
CA ILE A 326 2.03 -16.14 -13.99
C ILE A 326 1.17 -17.27 -14.58
N PRO A 327 1.25 -17.53 -15.90
CA PRO A 327 0.44 -18.55 -16.55
C PRO A 327 0.82 -19.96 -16.08
N MET A 328 -0.17 -20.72 -15.62
CA MET A 328 -0.04 -22.07 -15.08
C MET A 328 0.16 -23.11 -16.20
N CYS A 329 1.33 -23.07 -16.85
CA CYS A 329 1.73 -23.93 -17.96
C CYS A 329 2.03 -25.38 -17.50
N TYR A 330 1.09 -25.99 -16.78
CA TYR A 330 1.21 -27.31 -16.15
C TYR A 330 1.02 -28.40 -17.19
N TYR A 331 2.14 -28.80 -17.80
CA TYR A 331 2.18 -29.78 -18.87
C TYR A 331 3.25 -30.84 -18.59
N ASN A 332 2.89 -32.11 -18.78
CA ASN A 332 3.84 -33.21 -18.77
C ASN A 332 4.70 -33.15 -20.04
N HIS A 333 5.98 -32.82 -19.88
CA HIS A 333 6.95 -32.62 -20.96
C HIS A 333 7.25 -33.90 -21.76
N ALA A 334 7.06 -35.09 -21.17
CA ALA A 334 7.28 -36.35 -21.86
C ALA A 334 6.26 -36.59 -22.98
N ASN A 335 5.05 -36.02 -22.86
CA ASN A 335 4.02 -36.09 -23.88
C ASN A 335 4.25 -35.01 -24.97
N SER A 336 4.38 -35.43 -26.23
CA SER A 336 4.66 -34.55 -27.36
C SER A 336 3.57 -33.50 -27.61
N THR A 337 2.29 -33.85 -27.45
CA THR A 337 1.16 -32.93 -27.59
C THR A 337 1.20 -31.83 -26.51
N TYR A 338 1.41 -32.23 -25.26
CA TYR A 338 1.49 -31.27 -24.14
C TYR A 338 2.76 -30.40 -24.20
N ARG A 339 3.86 -30.91 -24.73
CA ARG A 339 5.05 -30.10 -25.04
C ARG A 339 4.77 -29.03 -26.11
N THR A 340 3.96 -29.33 -27.13
CA THR A 340 3.49 -28.31 -28.09
C THR A 340 2.60 -27.26 -27.42
N TYR A 341 1.67 -27.68 -26.55
CA TYR A 341 0.79 -26.74 -25.84
C TYR A 341 1.58 -25.82 -24.92
N PHE A 342 2.53 -26.37 -24.16
CA PHE A 342 3.50 -25.63 -23.36
C PHE A 342 4.27 -24.59 -24.20
N ASN A 343 4.88 -25.01 -25.31
CA ASN A 343 5.65 -24.13 -26.19
C ASN A 343 4.83 -22.97 -26.74
N ASN A 344 3.58 -23.21 -27.15
CA ASN A 344 2.69 -22.16 -27.64
C ASN A 344 2.30 -21.19 -26.51
N TRP A 345 1.98 -21.68 -25.32
CA TRP A 345 1.64 -20.83 -24.17
C TRP A 345 2.81 -19.95 -23.70
N ILE A 346 4.01 -20.52 -23.54
CA ILE A 346 5.17 -19.70 -23.14
C ILE A 346 5.57 -18.70 -24.23
N THR A 347 5.38 -19.03 -25.51
CA THR A 347 5.65 -18.11 -26.63
C THR A 347 4.65 -16.96 -26.63
N TRP A 348 3.36 -17.26 -26.47
CA TRP A 348 2.31 -16.25 -26.33
C TRP A 348 2.57 -15.34 -25.13
N ALA A 349 2.78 -15.91 -23.94
CA ALA A 349 3.01 -15.18 -22.71
C ALA A 349 4.22 -14.22 -22.81
N LYS A 350 5.35 -14.70 -23.33
CA LYS A 350 6.58 -13.90 -23.53
C LYS A 350 6.41 -12.75 -24.53
N ASN A 351 5.52 -12.88 -25.51
CA ASN A 351 5.26 -11.84 -26.51
C ASN A 351 4.17 -10.83 -26.08
N HIS A 352 3.32 -11.18 -25.11
CA HIS A 352 2.20 -10.36 -24.62
C HIS A 352 2.40 -9.87 -23.18
N ARG A 353 3.65 -9.57 -22.82
CA ARG A 353 3.99 -8.94 -21.52
C ARG A 353 3.67 -7.45 -21.46
N TYR A 354 3.54 -6.78 -22.61
CA TYR A 354 3.33 -5.33 -22.72
C TYR A 354 4.33 -4.51 -21.89
N ASN A 355 3.89 -3.45 -21.21
CA ASN A 355 4.68 -2.67 -20.26
C ASN A 355 4.62 -3.26 -18.84
N ARG A 356 4.55 -4.59 -18.73
CA ARG A 356 4.49 -5.38 -17.50
C ARG A 356 5.42 -6.59 -17.58
N SER A 357 5.36 -7.48 -16.60
CA SER A 357 6.21 -8.66 -16.49
C SER A 357 5.44 -9.97 -16.61
N VAL A 358 6.15 -11.04 -16.93
CA VAL A 358 5.60 -12.39 -17.08
C VAL A 358 6.60 -13.45 -16.58
N ALA A 359 6.16 -14.25 -15.61
CA ALA A 359 6.87 -15.44 -15.15
C ALA A 359 6.08 -16.69 -15.56
N ILE A 360 6.73 -17.84 -15.78
CA ILE A 360 6.03 -19.05 -16.20
C ILE A 360 5.84 -20.01 -15.03
N GLY A 361 4.59 -20.41 -14.79
CA GLY A 361 4.23 -21.46 -13.84
C GLY A 361 4.50 -22.85 -14.41
N LEU A 362 5.35 -23.63 -13.76
CA LEU A 362 5.74 -24.99 -14.17
C LEU A 362 5.09 -26.05 -13.28
N GLY A 363 4.42 -27.03 -13.90
CA GLY A 363 3.82 -28.17 -13.20
C GLY A 363 4.86 -29.22 -12.82
N ALA A 364 5.70 -28.91 -11.84
CA ALA A 364 6.79 -29.76 -11.40
C ALA A 364 6.28 -31.10 -10.84
N TYR A 365 5.13 -31.09 -10.16
CA TYR A 365 4.39 -32.27 -9.70
C TYR A 365 3.95 -33.26 -10.81
N MET A 366 4.12 -32.91 -12.09
CA MET A 366 3.80 -33.76 -13.25
C MET A 366 5.04 -34.23 -14.02
N ASN A 367 6.24 -33.82 -13.60
CA ASN A 367 7.47 -33.93 -14.38
C ASN A 367 8.64 -34.46 -13.55
N THR A 368 9.52 -35.25 -14.19
CA THR A 368 10.82 -35.59 -13.60
C THR A 368 11.68 -34.33 -13.50
N LEU A 369 12.69 -34.33 -12.62
CA LEU A 369 13.61 -33.19 -12.49
C LEU A 369 14.24 -32.80 -13.85
N SER A 370 14.65 -33.77 -14.67
CA SER A 370 15.17 -33.53 -16.02
C SER A 370 14.18 -32.80 -16.93
N ASN A 371 12.89 -33.16 -16.85
CA ASN A 371 11.84 -32.58 -17.66
C ASN A 371 11.47 -31.16 -17.19
N THR A 372 11.43 -30.93 -15.88
CA THR A 372 11.21 -29.59 -15.29
C THR A 372 12.36 -28.65 -15.64
N LEU A 373 13.60 -29.11 -15.61
CA LEU A 373 14.76 -28.32 -16.04
C LEU A 373 14.75 -28.03 -17.54
N ALA A 374 14.40 -29.00 -18.39
CA ALA A 374 14.22 -28.77 -19.83
C ALA A 374 13.08 -27.77 -20.14
N GLN A 375 12.00 -27.74 -19.34
CA GLN A 375 11.00 -26.68 -19.41
C GLN A 375 11.56 -25.32 -18.97
N THR A 376 12.41 -25.28 -17.94
CA THR A 376 13.07 -24.06 -17.47
C THR A 376 13.99 -23.45 -18.53
N ASP A 377 14.76 -24.27 -19.26
CA ASP A 377 15.57 -23.83 -20.40
C ASP A 377 14.72 -23.20 -21.53
N LEU A 378 13.56 -23.79 -21.83
CA LEU A 378 12.61 -23.27 -22.82
C LEU A 378 11.94 -21.96 -22.37
N VAL A 379 11.71 -21.76 -21.07
CA VAL A 379 11.22 -20.48 -20.52
C VAL A 379 12.27 -19.39 -20.71
N ARG A 380 13.51 -19.67 -20.28
CA ARG A 380 14.67 -18.76 -20.38
C ARG A 380 15.03 -18.36 -21.82
N THR A 381 14.83 -19.27 -22.77
CA THR A 381 15.11 -19.01 -24.19
C THR A 381 14.15 -17.93 -24.76
N PRO A 382 14.63 -16.78 -25.26
CA PRO A 382 13.77 -15.77 -25.87
C PRO A 382 13.02 -16.31 -27.10
N THR A 383 11.86 -15.72 -27.41
CA THR A 383 11.12 -16.04 -28.63
C THR A 383 11.82 -15.46 -29.87
N ALA A 384 11.44 -15.91 -31.06
CA ALA A 384 11.90 -15.32 -32.32
C ALA A 384 11.53 -13.83 -32.50
N GLN A 385 10.63 -13.29 -31.66
CA GLN A 385 10.25 -11.88 -31.63
C GLN A 385 11.00 -11.07 -30.56
N GLY A 386 11.96 -11.69 -29.85
CA GLY A 386 12.68 -11.09 -28.72
C GLY A 386 11.89 -11.06 -27.40
N GLY A 387 10.69 -11.65 -27.35
CA GLY A 387 9.90 -11.79 -26.13
C GLY A 387 10.61 -12.72 -25.13
N TYR A 388 10.63 -12.33 -23.85
CA TYR A 388 11.33 -13.04 -22.78
C TYR A 388 10.47 -13.08 -21.51
N SER A 389 10.76 -14.04 -20.64
CA SER A 389 10.13 -14.17 -19.33
C SER A 389 11.08 -13.69 -18.25
N ASP A 390 10.53 -13.07 -17.21
CA ASP A 390 11.28 -12.55 -16.06
C ASP A 390 11.57 -13.63 -15.01
N GLY A 391 11.08 -14.87 -15.19
CA GLY A 391 11.39 -15.98 -14.29
C GLY A 391 10.48 -17.19 -14.35
N VAL A 392 10.66 -18.10 -13.38
CA VAL A 392 9.94 -19.36 -13.24
C VAL A 392 9.36 -19.54 -11.84
N VAL A 393 8.17 -20.10 -11.77
CA VAL A 393 7.49 -20.47 -10.53
C VAL A 393 7.10 -21.93 -10.58
N PHE A 394 7.56 -22.73 -9.62
CA PHE A 394 7.30 -24.18 -9.59
C PHE A 394 6.06 -24.48 -8.75
N TYR A 395 5.07 -25.17 -9.34
CA TYR A 395 3.97 -25.80 -8.60
C TYR A 395 4.30 -27.27 -8.32
N SER A 396 4.35 -27.74 -7.07
CA SER A 396 4.37 -26.95 -5.83
C SER A 396 5.62 -27.28 -5.00
N TYR A 397 5.89 -26.46 -3.98
CA TYR A 397 6.91 -26.73 -2.98
C TYR A 397 6.78 -28.16 -2.42
N ALA A 398 5.55 -28.61 -2.11
CA ALA A 398 5.30 -29.92 -1.51
C ALA A 398 5.54 -31.08 -2.48
N ALA A 399 5.28 -30.89 -3.77
CA ALA A 399 5.44 -31.90 -4.83
C ALA A 399 6.43 -31.44 -5.92
N PRO A 400 7.74 -31.35 -5.61
CA PRO A 400 8.73 -30.73 -6.49
C PRO A 400 9.11 -31.56 -7.73
N ASN A 401 8.80 -32.86 -7.77
CA ASN A 401 8.98 -33.72 -8.95
C ASN A 401 8.18 -35.03 -8.86
N VAL A 402 8.08 -35.75 -9.99
CA VAL A 402 7.81 -37.20 -10.02
C VAL A 402 9.06 -38.03 -10.27
N ASP A 403 9.03 -39.32 -9.93
CA ASP A 403 10.05 -40.30 -10.33
C ASP A 403 9.88 -40.76 -11.80
N GLY A 404 10.75 -41.68 -12.25
CA GLY A 404 10.68 -42.25 -13.61
C GLY A 404 9.44 -43.11 -13.89
N SER A 405 8.65 -43.45 -12.88
CA SER A 405 7.37 -44.16 -13.00
C SER A 405 6.15 -43.22 -12.89
N GLY A 406 6.37 -41.92 -12.62
CA GLY A 406 5.32 -40.93 -12.48
C GLY A 406 4.79 -40.73 -11.05
N ASN A 407 5.41 -41.33 -10.03
CA ASN A 407 4.99 -41.14 -8.64
C ASN A 407 5.53 -39.83 -8.06
N ILE A 408 4.67 -39.04 -7.41
CA ILE A 408 5.04 -37.79 -6.74
C ILE A 408 6.06 -38.06 -5.62
N GLN A 409 7.15 -37.29 -5.61
CA GLN A 409 8.19 -37.33 -4.60
C GLN A 409 8.00 -36.17 -3.60
N TRP A 410 7.20 -36.40 -2.56
CA TRP A 410 6.83 -35.38 -1.58
C TRP A 410 8.03 -34.83 -0.81
N TYR A 411 8.11 -33.50 -0.71
CA TYR A 411 9.13 -32.71 0.01
C TYR A 411 10.60 -33.11 -0.29
N ASN A 412 10.88 -33.61 -1.49
CA ASN A 412 12.15 -34.25 -1.85
C ASN A 412 13.37 -33.31 -1.69
N PRO A 413 14.28 -33.52 -0.71
CA PRO A 413 15.44 -32.65 -0.50
C PRO A 413 16.43 -32.67 -1.68
N THR A 414 16.46 -33.79 -2.41
CA THR A 414 17.28 -33.93 -3.62
C THR A 414 16.79 -32.98 -4.72
N ALA A 415 15.48 -32.79 -4.85
CA ALA A 415 14.90 -31.89 -5.85
C ALA A 415 15.35 -30.44 -5.63
N TYR A 416 15.21 -29.92 -4.40
CA TYR A 416 15.67 -28.57 -4.07
C TYR A 416 17.18 -28.43 -4.29
N THR A 417 17.98 -29.44 -3.91
CA THR A 417 19.42 -29.45 -4.19
C THR A 417 19.73 -29.45 -5.69
N THR A 418 18.99 -30.20 -6.50
CA THR A 418 19.10 -30.19 -7.97
C THR A 418 18.77 -28.82 -8.57
N PHE A 419 17.69 -28.18 -8.12
CA PHE A 419 17.35 -26.81 -8.55
C PHE A 419 18.45 -25.82 -8.14
N GLY A 420 18.92 -25.85 -6.90
CA GLY A 420 19.99 -24.97 -6.43
C GLY A 420 21.32 -25.17 -7.17
N ASN A 421 21.64 -26.39 -7.59
CA ASN A 421 22.80 -26.68 -8.42
C ASN A 421 22.62 -26.18 -9.87
N TYR A 422 21.43 -26.35 -10.46
CA TYR A 422 21.10 -25.84 -11.80
C TYR A 422 21.09 -24.31 -11.85
N PHE A 423 20.56 -23.63 -10.82
CA PHE A 423 20.54 -22.17 -10.74
C PHE A 423 21.93 -21.56 -10.44
N GLY A 424 22.84 -22.31 -9.81
CA GLY A 424 24.28 -22.03 -9.74
C GLY A 424 24.69 -20.91 -8.78
N GLN A 425 24.10 -19.72 -8.89
CA GLN A 425 24.28 -18.57 -7.99
C GLN A 425 22.92 -18.04 -7.52
N TRP A 426 22.91 -17.24 -6.46
CA TRP A 426 21.71 -16.50 -6.06
C TRP A 426 21.58 -15.26 -6.95
N GLU A 427 20.38 -15.00 -7.48
CA GLU A 427 20.09 -13.78 -8.24
C GLU A 427 19.01 -12.96 -7.53
N PRO A 428 19.01 -11.63 -7.67
CA PRO A 428 17.91 -10.79 -7.19
C PRO A 428 16.64 -11.05 -8.00
N VAL A 429 15.49 -10.74 -7.39
CA VAL A 429 14.22 -10.68 -8.12
C VAL A 429 14.25 -9.48 -9.07
N PRO A 430 13.73 -9.58 -10.31
CA PRO A 430 13.65 -8.45 -11.23
C PRO A 430 12.94 -7.23 -10.62
N GLU A 431 13.56 -6.07 -10.78
CA GLU A 431 12.89 -4.80 -10.55
C GLU A 431 11.75 -4.60 -11.54
N LEU A 432 10.72 -3.89 -11.10
CA LEU A 432 9.59 -3.49 -11.93
C LEU A 432 9.68 -1.96 -12.13
N PRO A 433 10.14 -1.47 -13.30
CA PRO A 433 10.46 -0.05 -13.47
C PRO A 433 9.29 0.90 -13.19
N TRP A 434 8.05 0.49 -13.45
CA TRP A 434 6.85 1.26 -13.14
C TRP A 434 6.51 1.33 -11.63
N LYS A 435 7.26 0.65 -10.77
CA LYS A 435 7.23 0.79 -9.30
C LYS A 435 8.50 1.46 -8.76
N THR A 436 9.68 1.07 -9.22
CA THR A 436 10.97 1.60 -8.70
C THR A 436 11.33 2.97 -9.27
N SER A 437 10.83 3.32 -10.46
CA SER A 437 11.02 4.63 -11.10
C SER A 437 9.80 4.97 -11.98
N PRO A 438 8.61 5.14 -11.37
CA PRO A 438 7.38 5.41 -12.11
C PRO A 438 7.50 6.70 -12.92
N THR A 439 7.00 6.68 -14.15
CA THR A 439 6.88 7.85 -15.04
C THR A 439 5.44 8.35 -15.19
N THR A 440 4.49 7.63 -14.60
CA THR A 440 3.04 7.81 -14.65
C THR A 440 2.46 7.80 -13.23
N GLY A 441 1.22 8.26 -13.08
CA GLY A 441 0.42 8.12 -11.87
C GLY A 441 -0.89 7.37 -12.12
N ILE A 442 -1.72 7.28 -11.08
CA ILE A 442 -3.04 6.65 -11.11
C ILE A 442 -4.11 7.70 -10.76
N VAL A 443 -5.27 7.63 -11.41
CA VAL A 443 -6.47 8.38 -11.01
C VAL A 443 -7.58 7.38 -10.71
N MET A 444 -7.95 7.26 -9.44
CA MET A 444 -9.00 6.35 -8.97
C MET A 444 -10.07 7.07 -8.16
N GLY A 445 -11.18 6.39 -7.89
CA GLY A 445 -12.23 6.96 -7.08
C GLY A 445 -13.51 6.14 -7.08
N VAL A 446 -14.54 6.71 -6.46
CA VAL A 446 -15.89 6.14 -6.41
C VAL A 446 -16.92 7.21 -6.79
N ALA A 447 -17.86 6.85 -7.66
CA ALA A 447 -18.95 7.69 -8.12
C ALA A 447 -20.26 7.29 -7.42
N LEU A 448 -20.83 8.19 -6.63
CA LEU A 448 -22.06 7.99 -5.85
C LEU A 448 -23.11 9.04 -6.22
N ARG A 449 -24.39 8.69 -6.07
CA ARG A 449 -25.48 9.68 -6.12
C ARG A 449 -25.47 10.48 -4.82
N GLY A 450 -25.44 11.81 -4.93
CA GLY A 450 -25.34 12.72 -3.77
C GLY A 450 -26.53 12.66 -2.80
N SER A 451 -27.70 12.22 -3.26
CA SER A 451 -28.94 12.23 -2.47
C SER A 451 -29.10 11.08 -1.49
N ASP A 452 -28.47 9.93 -1.76
CA ASP A 452 -28.70 8.66 -1.06
C ASP A 452 -27.45 7.77 -0.93
N LEU A 453 -26.28 8.25 -1.41
CA LEU A 453 -25.04 7.49 -1.53
C LEU A 453 -25.18 6.14 -2.28
N GLN A 454 -26.14 6.02 -3.21
CA GLN A 454 -26.21 4.85 -4.08
C GLN A 454 -25.05 4.86 -5.10
N PRO A 455 -24.32 3.75 -5.27
CA PRO A 455 -23.33 3.58 -6.32
C PRO A 455 -23.87 3.90 -7.72
N LEU A 456 -23.10 4.66 -8.50
CA LEU A 456 -23.43 4.94 -9.89
C LEU A 456 -22.88 3.84 -10.81
N ASP A 457 -23.46 2.63 -10.68
CA ASP A 457 -23.11 1.47 -11.50
C ASP A 457 -23.13 1.84 -12.99
N ARG A 458 -22.02 1.54 -13.68
CA ARG A 458 -21.78 1.85 -15.10
C ARG A 458 -21.82 3.33 -15.49
N ALA A 459 -21.67 4.26 -14.54
CA ALA A 459 -21.39 5.66 -14.88
C ALA A 459 -20.25 5.73 -15.91
N THR A 460 -20.40 6.57 -16.94
CA THR A 460 -19.28 6.89 -17.83
C THR A 460 -18.33 7.77 -17.05
N VAL A 461 -17.12 7.29 -16.82
CA VAL A 461 -16.03 8.10 -16.27
C VAL A 461 -15.03 8.36 -17.40
N THR A 462 -14.73 9.63 -17.65
CA THR A 462 -13.82 10.07 -18.72
C THR A 462 -12.75 10.98 -18.12
N LEU A 463 -11.48 10.59 -18.25
CA LEU A 463 -10.32 11.39 -17.87
C LEU A 463 -9.67 11.97 -19.13
N PHE A 464 -9.64 13.29 -19.26
CA PHE A 464 -9.17 13.94 -20.49
C PHE A 464 -8.45 15.27 -20.28
N ARG A 465 -7.61 15.61 -21.26
CA ARG A 465 -6.98 16.92 -21.48
C ARG A 465 -6.68 17.09 -22.97
N SER A 466 -6.05 18.18 -23.39
CA SER A 466 -5.58 18.30 -24.78
C SER A 466 -4.62 17.14 -25.12
N GLY A 467 -4.90 16.42 -26.21
CA GLY A 467 -4.10 15.27 -26.67
C GLY A 467 -4.24 13.96 -25.89
N PHE A 468 -5.11 13.87 -24.87
CA PHE A 468 -5.35 12.62 -24.13
C PHE A 468 -6.82 12.49 -23.72
N SER A 469 -7.42 11.32 -23.97
CA SER A 469 -8.73 10.97 -23.43
C SER A 469 -8.83 9.47 -23.22
N ARG A 470 -9.23 9.04 -22.03
CA ARG A 470 -9.60 7.65 -21.72
C ARG A 470 -10.95 7.64 -21.04
N SER A 471 -11.76 6.62 -21.33
CA SER A 471 -13.08 6.43 -20.71
C SER A 471 -13.27 4.99 -20.26
N MET A 472 -14.00 4.82 -19.17
CA MET A 472 -14.43 3.50 -18.67
C MET A 472 -15.82 3.57 -18.06
N ARG A 473 -16.32 2.40 -17.65
CA ARG A 473 -17.52 2.25 -16.84
C ARG A 473 -17.09 2.07 -15.38
N ALA A 474 -17.76 2.78 -14.48
CA ALA A 474 -17.67 2.49 -13.05
C ALA A 474 -18.28 1.10 -12.74
N ASP A 475 -17.76 0.43 -11.72
CA ASP A 475 -18.23 -0.89 -11.31
C ASP A 475 -19.53 -0.85 -10.48
N GLY A 476 -19.97 -2.01 -9.98
CA GLY A 476 -21.19 -2.12 -9.17
C GLY A 476 -21.12 -1.41 -7.80
N ASN A 477 -19.93 -1.06 -7.33
CA ASN A 477 -19.71 -0.22 -6.15
C ASN A 477 -19.46 1.26 -6.55
N GLY A 478 -19.54 1.59 -7.84
CA GLY A 478 -19.27 2.93 -8.38
C GLY A 478 -17.78 3.21 -8.57
N ALA A 479 -16.89 2.24 -8.38
CA ALA A 479 -15.45 2.46 -8.40
C ALA A 479 -14.88 2.52 -9.83
N PHE A 480 -13.83 3.30 -10.02
CA PHE A 480 -13.08 3.46 -11.26
C PHE A 480 -11.59 3.67 -10.98
N ALA A 481 -10.70 3.30 -11.91
CA ALA A 481 -9.27 3.59 -11.81
C ALA A 481 -8.56 3.60 -13.16
N PHE A 482 -7.98 4.74 -13.54
CA PHE A 482 -7.09 4.87 -14.69
C PHE A 482 -5.65 4.62 -14.24
N ILE A 483 -5.05 3.53 -14.72
CA ILE A 483 -3.63 3.18 -14.50
C ILE A 483 -2.76 3.78 -15.61
N ASP A 484 -1.48 4.05 -15.35
CA ASP A 484 -0.51 4.60 -16.30
C ASP A 484 -0.99 5.93 -16.94
N VAL A 485 -1.44 6.87 -16.10
CA VAL A 485 -1.79 8.23 -16.51
C VAL A 485 -0.53 9.10 -16.55
N PRO A 486 -0.18 9.75 -17.67
CA PRO A 486 0.97 10.66 -17.73
C PRO A 486 0.82 11.85 -16.77
N PRO A 487 1.92 12.44 -16.27
CA PRO A 487 1.84 13.60 -15.38
C PRO A 487 1.18 14.83 -16.01
N GLY A 488 0.57 15.67 -15.18
CA GLY A 488 -0.07 16.96 -15.49
C GLY A 488 -1.55 17.03 -15.09
N THR A 489 -2.22 18.10 -15.51
CA THR A 489 -3.61 18.40 -15.10
C THR A 489 -4.64 17.86 -16.10
N TYR A 490 -5.74 17.33 -15.58
CA TYR A 490 -6.82 16.68 -16.31
C TYR A 490 -8.19 17.14 -15.82
N THR A 491 -9.20 16.98 -16.67
CA THR A 491 -10.61 16.97 -16.27
C THR A 491 -11.06 15.52 -16.12
N LEU A 492 -11.49 15.16 -14.92
CA LEU A 492 -12.24 13.94 -14.63
C LEU A 492 -13.73 14.27 -14.75
N ARG A 493 -14.41 13.65 -15.71
CA ARG A 493 -15.84 13.81 -15.98
C ARG A 493 -16.59 12.54 -15.62
N VAL A 494 -17.62 12.66 -14.79
CA VAL A 494 -18.54 11.57 -14.44
C VAL A 494 -19.92 11.89 -15.00
N SER A 495 -20.53 10.91 -15.67
CA SER A 495 -21.85 11.02 -16.29
C SER A 495 -22.67 9.75 -16.06
N ALA A 496 -23.88 9.89 -15.54
CA ALA A 496 -24.84 8.81 -15.32
C ALA A 496 -26.23 9.22 -15.83
N SER A 497 -27.07 8.24 -16.17
CA SER A 497 -28.41 8.52 -16.71
C SER A 497 -29.28 9.27 -15.68
N GLY A 498 -29.98 10.31 -16.13
CA GLY A 498 -30.86 11.12 -15.28
C GLY A 498 -30.16 12.02 -14.25
N LEU A 499 -28.83 12.13 -14.26
CA LEU A 499 -28.07 12.97 -13.34
C LEU A 499 -27.25 14.06 -14.07
N PRO A 500 -27.03 15.23 -13.45
CA PRO A 500 -26.07 16.22 -13.95
C PRO A 500 -24.67 15.63 -14.11
N VAL A 501 -23.97 16.07 -15.14
CA VAL A 501 -22.55 15.73 -15.36
C VAL A 501 -21.70 16.45 -14.30
N VAL A 502 -20.83 15.71 -13.62
CA VAL A 502 -19.86 16.28 -12.68
C VAL A 502 -18.49 16.34 -13.35
N ASN A 503 -17.81 17.48 -13.22
CA ASN A 503 -16.42 17.64 -13.61
C ASN A 503 -15.56 17.92 -12.36
N ARG A 504 -14.35 17.37 -12.35
CA ARG A 504 -13.31 17.60 -11.34
C ARG A 504 -11.98 17.88 -12.02
N THR A 505 -11.19 18.79 -11.46
CA THR A 505 -9.81 19.01 -11.88
C THR A 505 -8.91 18.08 -11.10
N VAL A 506 -8.13 17.28 -11.80
CA VAL A 506 -7.23 16.27 -11.21
C VAL A 506 -5.80 16.58 -11.63
N ALA A 507 -4.87 16.63 -10.67
CA ALA A 507 -3.45 16.80 -10.92
C ALA A 507 -2.72 15.47 -10.72
N VAL A 508 -2.02 14.99 -11.76
CA VAL A 508 -1.30 13.72 -11.71
C VAL A 508 0.21 13.99 -11.70
N SER A 509 0.89 13.40 -10.73
CA SER A 509 2.35 13.33 -10.66
C SER A 509 2.82 11.89 -10.89
N ALA A 510 4.06 11.73 -11.36
CA ALA A 510 4.65 10.40 -11.47
C ALA A 510 4.73 9.73 -10.08
N GLY A 511 4.38 8.44 -10.00
CA GLY A 511 4.31 7.68 -8.75
C GLY A 511 3.14 8.03 -7.82
N SER A 512 2.33 9.04 -8.13
CA SER A 512 1.20 9.45 -7.29
C SER A 512 -0.09 8.68 -7.62
N VAL A 513 -0.95 8.52 -6.61
CA VAL A 513 -2.34 8.06 -6.78
C VAL A 513 -3.29 9.17 -6.36
N TRP A 514 -4.03 9.74 -7.31
CA TRP A 514 -5.15 10.63 -7.00
C TRP A 514 -6.39 9.80 -6.66
N ARG A 515 -7.08 10.15 -5.59
CA ARG A 515 -8.35 9.56 -5.15
C ARG A 515 -9.45 10.62 -5.16
N GLU A 516 -10.62 10.28 -5.68
CA GLU A 516 -11.77 11.19 -5.73
C GLU A 516 -13.08 10.48 -5.33
N THR A 517 -13.82 11.04 -4.38
CA THR A 517 -15.24 10.67 -4.17
C THR A 517 -16.14 11.64 -4.92
N VAL A 518 -16.74 11.18 -6.02
CA VAL A 518 -17.59 12.01 -6.88
C VAL A 518 -19.06 11.84 -6.49
N LEU A 519 -19.63 12.84 -5.82
CA LEU A 519 -21.07 12.93 -5.58
C LEU A 519 -21.75 13.64 -6.76
N ALA A 520 -22.73 12.98 -7.41
CA ALA A 520 -23.49 13.53 -8.53
C ALA A 520 -24.97 13.78 -8.18
N GLY A 521 -25.52 14.88 -8.70
CA GLY A 521 -26.87 15.37 -8.37
C GLY A 521 -26.92 16.19 -7.08
N THR A 522 -28.14 16.43 -6.59
CA THR A 522 -28.37 17.15 -5.33
C THR A 522 -27.85 16.35 -4.14
N LEU A 523 -27.21 17.01 -3.17
CA LEU A 523 -26.77 16.38 -1.92
C LEU A 523 -27.97 16.10 -1.00
N GLY A 524 -27.95 14.93 -0.34
CA GLY A 524 -29.00 14.51 0.60
C GLY A 524 -28.87 15.11 2.00
N GLY A 525 -27.77 15.81 2.28
CA GLY A 525 -27.46 16.47 3.55
C GLY A 525 -26.46 17.61 3.34
N VAL A 526 -26.16 18.33 4.41
CA VAL A 526 -25.19 19.44 4.39
C VAL A 526 -23.76 18.88 4.56
N PRO A 527 -22.80 19.21 3.67
CA PRO A 527 -21.40 18.88 3.86
C PRO A 527 -20.74 19.93 4.76
N LEU A 528 -20.36 19.53 5.97
CA LEU A 528 -19.64 20.36 6.94
C LEU A 528 -18.42 19.58 7.49
N PRO A 529 -17.32 20.27 7.83
CA PRO A 529 -16.24 19.74 8.68
C PRO A 529 -16.76 19.17 10.00
N ILE A 530 -16.04 18.21 10.60
CA ILE A 530 -16.50 17.50 11.80
C ILE A 530 -16.50 18.40 13.05
N ASP A 531 -15.58 19.35 13.15
CA ASP A 531 -15.51 20.38 14.19
C ASP A 531 -16.67 21.41 14.10
N ASP A 532 -17.12 21.74 12.89
CA ASP A 532 -18.36 22.49 12.68
C ASP A 532 -19.60 21.66 13.06
N LEU A 533 -19.60 20.36 12.75
CA LEU A 533 -20.74 19.45 13.00
C LEU A 533 -21.03 19.26 14.50
N ILE A 534 -20.01 19.18 15.36
CA ILE A 534 -20.24 18.99 16.80
C ILE A 534 -21.00 20.16 17.45
N GLN A 535 -21.02 21.34 16.82
CA GLN A 535 -21.71 22.55 17.30
C GLN A 535 -23.17 22.69 16.78
N GLN A 536 -23.58 21.88 15.79
CA GLN A 536 -24.91 22.02 15.16
C GLN A 536 -26.05 21.47 16.03
N SER A 537 -27.30 21.80 15.70
CA SER A 537 -28.47 21.21 16.38
C SER A 537 -28.74 19.76 15.98
N ASP A 538 -29.39 19.00 16.87
CA ASP A 538 -29.97 17.69 16.56
C ASP A 538 -30.98 17.80 15.39
N GLY A 539 -31.10 16.72 14.60
CA GLY A 539 -32.00 16.65 13.47
C GLY A 539 -31.43 17.16 12.14
N LEU A 540 -30.26 17.81 12.14
CA LEU A 540 -29.56 18.18 10.91
C LEU A 540 -29.18 16.93 10.10
N VAL A 541 -29.54 16.89 8.81
CA VAL A 541 -29.09 15.85 7.88
C VAL A 541 -27.76 16.26 7.28
N VAL A 542 -26.74 15.42 7.46
CA VAL A 542 -25.33 15.70 7.16
C VAL A 542 -24.80 14.71 6.14
N ILE A 543 -23.86 15.14 5.31
CA ILE A 543 -23.16 14.27 4.36
C ILE A 543 -21.64 14.48 4.48
N LEU A 544 -20.95 13.45 4.95
CA LEU A 544 -19.50 13.37 5.00
C LEU A 544 -19.04 12.60 3.75
N PRO A 545 -18.45 13.25 2.73
CA PRO A 545 -18.19 12.60 1.45
C PRO A 545 -17.02 11.61 1.51
N ASP A 546 -16.01 11.86 2.35
CA ASP A 546 -14.83 11.01 2.46
C ASP A 546 -14.12 11.20 3.81
N VAL A 547 -14.50 10.42 4.81
CA VAL A 547 -13.93 10.45 6.17
C VAL A 547 -13.26 9.12 6.54
N ARG A 548 -12.20 9.18 7.33
CA ARG A 548 -11.38 8.04 7.76
C ARG A 548 -11.97 7.41 9.01
N VAL A 549 -12.10 6.09 9.06
CA VAL A 549 -12.43 5.35 10.28
C VAL A 549 -11.20 5.31 11.20
N VAL A 550 -11.27 5.91 12.38
CA VAL A 550 -10.20 5.82 13.42
C VAL A 550 -10.35 4.63 14.35
N VAL A 551 -11.58 4.17 14.53
CA VAL A 551 -11.93 3.00 15.34
C VAL A 551 -13.09 2.28 14.67
N GLY A 552 -12.89 1.02 14.34
CA GLY A 552 -13.89 0.19 13.65
C GLY A 552 -14.90 -0.47 14.60
N ASN A 553 -15.99 -0.97 14.01
CA ASN A 553 -17.04 -1.69 14.74
C ASN A 553 -16.67 -3.16 14.97
N ASP A 554 -15.56 -3.63 14.40
CA ASP A 554 -14.84 -4.85 14.76
C ASP A 554 -14.40 -4.84 16.23
N ARG A 555 -14.06 -3.67 16.79
CA ARG A 555 -13.63 -3.49 18.18
C ARG A 555 -14.72 -2.97 19.10
N LEU A 556 -15.56 -2.05 18.61
CA LEU A 556 -16.55 -1.35 19.45
C LEU A 556 -17.90 -2.05 19.53
N GLY A 557 -18.32 -2.73 18.48
CA GLY A 557 -19.69 -3.21 18.31
C GLY A 557 -20.70 -2.07 18.07
N GLY A 558 -21.49 -2.16 17.01
CA GLY A 558 -22.60 -1.24 16.76
C GLY A 558 -22.25 0.25 16.49
N SER A 559 -20.98 0.64 16.47
CA SER A 559 -20.54 1.99 16.12
C SER A 559 -19.10 2.03 15.60
N ILE A 560 -18.79 3.10 14.86
CA ILE A 560 -17.44 3.50 14.46
C ILE A 560 -17.17 4.93 14.93
N TYR A 561 -15.90 5.33 14.99
CA TYR A 561 -15.50 6.74 15.03
C TYR A 561 -14.84 7.11 13.71
N VAL A 562 -15.18 8.30 13.19
CA VAL A 562 -14.63 8.84 11.95
C VAL A 562 -14.07 10.24 12.12
N GLU A 563 -13.02 10.56 11.36
CA GLU A 563 -12.35 11.87 11.29
C GLU A 563 -12.22 12.35 9.83
N ASP A 564 -12.08 13.65 9.63
CA ASP A 564 -11.78 14.27 8.33
C ASP A 564 -10.28 14.61 8.16
N GLY A 565 -9.51 14.50 9.25
CA GLY A 565 -8.07 14.78 9.29
C GLY A 565 -7.71 16.27 9.37
N GLN A 566 -8.69 17.18 9.52
CA GLN A 566 -8.42 18.61 9.62
C GLN A 566 -8.09 19.05 11.07
N THR A 567 -8.85 18.52 12.03
CA THR A 567 -8.70 18.79 13.47
C THR A 567 -8.60 17.47 14.24
N PRO A 568 -8.16 17.44 15.50
CA PRO A 568 -8.08 16.21 16.30
C PRO A 568 -9.45 15.78 16.86
N THR A 569 -10.49 15.90 16.03
CA THR A 569 -11.89 15.66 16.36
C THR A 569 -12.38 14.42 15.64
N ALA A 570 -13.07 13.53 16.35
CA ALA A 570 -13.80 12.42 15.73
C ALA A 570 -15.29 12.49 16.10
N ILE A 571 -16.14 11.95 15.23
CA ILE A 571 -17.58 11.81 15.50
C ILE A 571 -17.99 10.33 15.47
N ARG A 572 -18.87 9.94 16.39
CA ARG A 572 -19.41 8.59 16.45
C ARG A 572 -20.46 8.40 15.34
N VAL A 573 -20.40 7.29 14.63
CA VAL A 573 -21.44 6.88 13.67
C VAL A 573 -21.98 5.53 14.12
N ASN A 574 -23.28 5.47 14.45
CA ASN A 574 -23.91 4.22 14.90
C ASN A 574 -24.10 3.28 13.70
N THR A 575 -23.42 2.15 13.65
CA THR A 575 -23.46 1.24 12.50
C THR A 575 -23.09 -0.19 12.89
N ASN A 576 -23.82 -1.17 12.36
CA ASN A 576 -23.54 -2.59 12.56
C ASN A 576 -23.70 -3.38 11.24
N PRO A 577 -22.88 -3.10 10.21
CA PRO A 577 -22.92 -3.81 8.94
C PRO A 577 -22.57 -5.30 9.12
N ALA A 578 -23.03 -6.13 8.18
CA ALA A 578 -22.70 -7.55 8.19
C ALA A 578 -21.22 -7.85 7.88
N VAL A 579 -20.51 -6.93 7.21
CA VAL A 579 -19.05 -6.88 7.07
C VAL A 579 -18.56 -5.67 7.88
N PRO A 580 -17.69 -5.83 8.89
CA PRO A 580 -17.28 -4.73 9.75
C PRO A 580 -16.47 -3.67 8.99
N TRP A 581 -16.66 -2.41 9.39
CA TRP A 581 -15.70 -1.34 9.15
C TRP A 581 -14.53 -1.52 10.09
N ILE A 582 -13.31 -1.39 9.57
CA ILE A 582 -12.08 -1.40 10.36
C ILE A 582 -11.39 -0.05 10.26
N GLU A 583 -10.44 0.21 11.17
CA GLU A 583 -9.63 1.42 11.10
C GLU A 583 -9.01 1.60 9.70
N GLY A 584 -8.99 2.84 9.18
CA GLY A 584 -8.39 3.25 7.92
C GLY A 584 -9.21 2.83 6.69
N ASP A 585 -10.39 2.22 6.87
CA ASP A 585 -11.44 2.30 5.86
C ASP A 585 -11.78 3.80 5.68
N ARG A 586 -11.96 4.23 4.43
CA ARG A 586 -12.47 5.57 4.12
C ARG A 586 -13.90 5.45 3.64
N VAL A 587 -14.79 6.22 4.24
CA VAL A 587 -16.24 6.09 4.06
C VAL A 587 -16.92 7.40 3.70
N ALA A 588 -17.91 7.30 2.83
CA ALA A 588 -18.95 8.32 2.70
C ALA A 588 -20.08 7.98 3.68
N VAL A 589 -20.54 8.97 4.46
CA VAL A 589 -21.65 8.84 5.43
C VAL A 589 -22.73 9.86 5.10
N LEU A 590 -23.97 9.41 5.01
CA LEU A 590 -25.17 10.25 4.95
C LEU A 590 -26.05 9.87 6.13
N GLY A 591 -26.45 10.82 6.97
CA GLY A 591 -27.22 10.52 8.17
C GLY A 591 -27.76 11.75 8.89
N THR A 592 -28.50 11.50 9.97
CA THR A 592 -29.06 12.54 10.83
C THR A 592 -28.20 12.67 12.08
N LEU A 593 -27.85 13.91 12.40
CA LEU A 593 -27.06 14.27 13.57
C LEU A 593 -27.94 14.25 14.84
N SER A 594 -27.41 13.70 15.93
CA SER A 594 -28.13 13.51 17.19
C SER A 594 -27.16 13.51 18.38
N THR A 595 -27.66 13.82 19.58
CA THR A 595 -26.94 13.69 20.86
C THR A 595 -27.38 12.41 21.57
N GLN A 596 -26.43 11.56 22.00
CA GLN A 596 -26.73 10.34 22.75
C GLN A 596 -25.80 10.22 23.95
N GLY A 597 -26.37 10.40 25.16
CA GLY A 597 -25.55 10.62 26.36
C GLY A 597 -24.81 11.94 26.25
N ASN A 598 -23.49 11.90 26.44
CA ASN A 598 -22.62 13.08 26.38
C ASN A 598 -21.88 13.23 25.04
N GLU A 599 -22.31 12.52 23.98
CA GLU A 599 -21.62 12.48 22.69
C GLU A 599 -22.50 12.91 21.52
N ARG A 600 -21.86 13.53 20.51
CA ARG A 600 -22.44 13.82 19.20
C ARG A 600 -22.31 12.59 18.31
N VAL A 601 -23.40 12.24 17.64
CA VAL A 601 -23.56 10.98 16.92
C VAL A 601 -24.27 11.20 15.59
N ILE A 602 -23.77 10.58 14.53
CA ILE A 602 -24.52 10.45 13.28
C ILE A 602 -25.27 9.11 13.31
N VAL A 603 -26.60 9.17 13.13
CA VAL A 603 -27.44 8.02 12.83
C VAL A 603 -27.51 7.89 11.30
N PRO A 604 -26.81 6.93 10.68
CA PRO A 604 -26.66 6.88 9.24
C PRO A 604 -27.91 6.37 8.54
N ALA A 605 -28.30 7.05 7.47
CA ALA A 605 -29.18 6.52 6.43
C ALA A 605 -28.40 5.67 5.42
N ALA A 606 -27.14 6.02 5.14
CA ALA A 606 -26.23 5.24 4.30
C ALA A 606 -24.76 5.43 4.73
N ILE A 607 -23.99 4.35 4.60
CA ILE A 607 -22.51 4.37 4.64
C ILE A 607 -22.00 3.61 3.41
N ARG A 608 -20.93 4.10 2.76
CA ARG A 608 -20.26 3.45 1.61
C ARG A 608 -18.75 3.48 1.78
N LEU A 609 -18.08 2.40 1.43
CA LEU A 609 -16.63 2.38 1.29
C LEU A 609 -16.24 3.19 0.04
N VAL A 610 -15.40 4.22 0.20
CA VAL A 610 -14.88 5.04 -0.91
C VAL A 610 -13.38 4.88 -1.12
N GLY A 611 -12.68 4.29 -0.16
CA GLY A 611 -11.29 3.88 -0.29
C GLY A 611 -10.79 3.18 0.97
N VAL A 612 -9.50 2.88 1.00
CA VAL A 612 -8.79 2.46 2.21
C VAL A 612 -7.41 3.12 2.26
N GLU A 613 -6.82 3.15 3.44
CA GLU A 613 -5.46 3.64 3.68
C GLU A 613 -4.77 2.80 4.75
N ALA A 614 -3.45 2.97 4.90
CA ALA A 614 -2.70 2.28 5.94
C ALA A 614 -3.21 2.72 7.34
N PRO A 615 -3.25 1.82 8.34
CA PRO A 615 -3.37 2.23 9.73
C PRO A 615 -2.26 3.23 10.08
N SER A 616 -2.59 4.30 10.79
CA SER A 616 -1.59 5.29 11.18
C SER A 616 -0.76 4.74 12.34
N THR A 617 0.57 4.89 12.26
CA THR A 617 1.51 4.65 13.38
C THR A 617 1.56 5.83 14.37
N HIS A 618 0.85 6.91 14.06
CA HIS A 618 0.80 8.16 14.81
C HIS A 618 -0.63 8.48 15.23
N SER A 619 -0.81 9.16 16.37
CA SER A 619 -2.13 9.43 16.96
C SER A 619 -2.49 10.91 17.09
N LEU A 620 -1.57 11.83 16.81
CA LEU A 620 -1.78 13.28 16.77
C LEU A 620 -0.52 13.97 16.22
N GLN A 621 -0.67 14.97 15.34
CA GLN A 621 0.40 15.92 15.02
C GLN A 621 0.19 17.22 15.80
N LEU A 622 1.24 17.71 16.46
CA LEU A 622 1.24 18.99 17.16
C LEU A 622 2.26 19.93 16.53
N GLN A 623 1.85 21.16 16.24
CA GLN A 623 2.75 22.27 15.94
C GLN A 623 2.93 23.11 17.21
N VAL A 624 4.09 22.99 17.85
CA VAL A 624 4.45 23.81 19.01
C VAL A 624 4.93 25.17 18.50
N VAL A 625 4.23 26.24 18.88
CA VAL A 625 4.60 27.61 18.52
C VAL A 625 5.28 28.27 19.72
N TRP A 626 6.56 28.59 19.52
CA TRP A 626 7.42 29.25 20.50
C TRP A 626 7.25 30.76 20.41
N GLN A 627 6.56 31.38 21.38
CA GLN A 627 6.42 32.83 21.42
C GLN A 627 7.72 33.50 21.89
N GLN A 628 8.27 34.40 21.07
CA GLN A 628 9.43 35.23 21.39
C GLN A 628 10.75 34.42 21.54
N TRP A 629 10.95 33.41 20.70
CA TRP A 629 12.16 32.58 20.63
C TRP A 629 12.88 32.78 19.28
N LEU A 630 14.20 33.00 19.31
CA LEU A 630 15.02 33.36 18.15
C LEU A 630 15.80 32.18 17.56
N SER A 631 16.33 31.26 18.38
CA SER A 631 17.08 30.11 17.85
C SER A 631 17.17 28.91 18.81
N GLY A 632 17.23 27.70 18.24
CA GLY A 632 17.47 26.46 19.00
C GLY A 632 16.22 25.62 19.26
N SER A 633 16.42 24.36 19.66
CA SER A 633 15.37 23.41 19.98
C SER A 633 15.35 23.09 21.47
N VAL A 634 14.19 23.28 22.10
CA VAL A 634 13.97 23.01 23.52
C VAL A 634 13.15 21.72 23.70
N PRO A 635 13.54 20.77 24.58
CA PRO A 635 12.77 19.57 24.82
C PRO A 635 11.37 19.84 25.40
N VAL A 636 10.33 19.33 24.74
CA VAL A 636 8.95 19.38 25.23
C VAL A 636 8.53 18.08 25.89
N GLN A 637 7.83 18.19 27.02
CA GLN A 637 7.04 17.11 27.60
C GLN A 637 5.61 17.20 27.08
N VAL A 638 5.05 16.08 26.63
CA VAL A 638 3.65 15.98 26.20
C VAL A 638 2.94 14.94 27.06
N ASP A 639 1.97 15.41 27.84
CA ASP A 639 1.14 14.60 28.73
C ASP A 639 -0.24 14.37 28.09
N VAL A 640 -0.58 13.10 27.87
CA VAL A 640 -1.96 12.67 27.59
C VAL A 640 -2.65 12.43 28.92
N LEU A 641 -3.69 13.22 29.19
CA LEU A 641 -4.46 13.25 30.42
C LEU A 641 -5.91 12.81 30.13
N ARG A 642 -6.55 12.11 31.06
CA ARG A 642 -8.01 11.98 31.04
C ARG A 642 -8.67 13.33 31.36
N ARG A 643 -9.96 13.47 31.02
CA ARG A 643 -10.79 14.66 31.35
C ARG A 643 -10.87 14.99 32.85
N ASP A 644 -10.53 14.06 33.74
CA ASP A 644 -10.42 14.27 35.20
C ASP A 644 -9.02 14.78 35.64
N GLY A 645 -8.11 14.99 34.70
CA GLY A 645 -6.72 15.40 34.92
C GLY A 645 -5.74 14.24 35.17
N ALA A 646 -6.18 12.98 35.23
CA ALA A 646 -5.29 11.86 35.49
C ALA A 646 -4.36 11.56 34.31
N LEU A 647 -3.04 11.53 34.58
CA LEU A 647 -2.02 11.19 33.58
C LEU A 647 -2.18 9.75 33.08
N VAL A 648 -2.28 9.59 31.75
CA VAL A 648 -2.32 8.30 31.06
C VAL A 648 -0.93 7.96 30.51
N ARG A 649 -0.29 8.93 29.84
CA ARG A 649 0.99 8.73 29.18
C ARG A 649 1.75 10.05 29.09
N ARG A 650 3.06 10.01 29.38
CA ARG A 650 4.00 11.12 29.14
C ARG A 650 4.94 10.74 28.01
N TYR A 651 5.17 11.68 27.10
CA TYR A 651 6.20 11.63 26.08
C TYR A 651 7.20 12.77 26.28
N THR A 652 8.40 12.62 25.72
CA THR A 652 9.38 13.70 25.65
C THR A 652 9.94 13.74 24.24
N PHE A 653 9.91 14.92 23.64
CA PHE A 653 10.33 15.16 22.26
C PHE A 653 11.27 16.36 22.20
N THR A 654 12.04 16.45 21.12
CA THR A 654 12.90 17.60 20.81
C THR A 654 12.54 18.04 19.39
N PRO A 655 11.57 18.96 19.21
CA PRO A 655 11.10 19.36 17.88
C PRO A 655 12.20 20.08 17.10
N GLY A 656 12.26 19.88 15.78
CA GLY A 656 13.07 20.74 14.92
C GLY A 656 12.50 22.17 14.84
N ASP A 657 13.17 23.05 14.09
CA ASP A 657 12.84 24.49 13.96
C ASP A 657 11.38 24.78 13.54
N ALA A 658 10.71 23.80 12.91
CA ALA A 658 9.29 23.88 12.55
C ALA A 658 8.31 23.68 13.73
N GLY A 659 8.79 23.38 14.94
CA GLY A 659 7.98 23.14 16.14
C GLY A 659 7.18 21.83 16.15
N ILE A 660 7.29 21.00 15.11
CA ILE A 660 6.43 19.82 14.94
C ILE A 660 6.87 18.67 15.87
N VAL A 661 5.93 18.17 16.67
CA VAL A 661 6.03 16.87 17.37
C VAL A 661 4.85 15.98 17.00
N THR A 662 5.11 14.68 16.86
CA THR A 662 4.09 13.71 16.46
C THR A 662 3.95 12.66 17.56
N LEU A 663 2.76 12.54 18.15
CA LEU A 663 2.51 11.54 19.18
C LEU A 663 2.49 10.15 18.52
N PRO A 664 3.32 9.20 18.99
CA PRO A 664 3.28 7.84 18.49
C PRO A 664 2.00 7.17 18.98
N ARG A 665 1.43 6.31 18.14
CA ARG A 665 0.20 5.59 18.49
C ARG A 665 0.54 4.43 19.42
N ASP A 666 0.20 4.60 20.68
CA ASP A 666 0.54 3.68 21.75
C ASP A 666 -0.68 2.84 22.15
N GLY A 667 -0.52 1.51 22.22
CA GLY A 667 -1.57 0.59 22.66
C GLY A 667 -2.02 0.80 24.12
N ALA A 668 -1.25 1.54 24.92
CA ALA A 668 -1.66 1.97 26.26
C ALA A 668 -2.74 3.06 26.25
N ILE A 669 -2.92 3.80 25.15
CA ILE A 669 -3.96 4.82 25.00
C ILE A 669 -5.18 4.18 24.34
N ALA A 670 -6.17 3.82 25.15
CA ALA A 670 -7.46 3.33 24.67
C ALA A 670 -8.17 4.40 23.83
N PRO A 671 -8.95 4.06 22.80
CA PRO A 671 -9.68 5.07 22.03
C PRO A 671 -10.67 5.88 22.89
N GLY A 672 -10.66 7.20 22.76
CA GLY A 672 -11.52 8.10 23.54
C GLY A 672 -11.07 9.56 23.53
N TRP A 673 -11.72 10.38 24.36
CA TRP A 673 -11.46 11.82 24.50
C TRP A 673 -10.51 12.11 25.66
N TYR A 674 -9.48 12.91 25.39
CA TYR A 674 -8.38 13.24 26.30
C TYR A 674 -8.06 14.74 26.28
N ASP A 675 -7.40 15.21 27.33
CA ASP A 675 -6.67 16.47 27.32
C ASP A 675 -5.20 16.18 26.92
N VAL A 676 -4.58 17.01 26.10
CA VAL A 676 -3.15 16.93 25.76
C VAL A 676 -2.46 18.20 26.23
N ARG A 677 -1.65 18.08 27.28
CA ARG A 677 -0.84 19.18 27.81
C ARG A 677 0.60 19.10 27.29
N VAL A 678 1.14 20.23 26.86
CA VAL A 678 2.55 20.40 26.49
C VAL A 678 3.20 21.35 27.50
N LYS A 679 4.42 21.02 27.96
CA LYS A 679 5.28 21.93 28.74
C LYS A 679 6.71 21.85 28.23
N SER A 680 7.42 22.97 28.22
CA SER A 680 8.86 23.05 27.93
C SER A 680 9.60 23.68 29.12
N SER A 681 10.94 23.83 29.05
CA SER A 681 11.77 24.20 30.21
C SER A 681 11.33 25.50 30.91
N HIS A 682 11.58 26.66 30.30
CA HIS A 682 11.25 27.98 30.81
C HIS A 682 9.88 28.49 30.31
N TRP A 683 9.00 27.57 29.93
CA TRP A 683 7.73 27.85 29.28
C TRP A 683 6.55 27.41 30.14
N LEU A 684 5.57 28.29 30.26
CA LEU A 684 4.24 27.99 30.76
C LEU A 684 3.63 26.85 29.93
N SER A 685 2.99 25.89 30.60
CA SER A 685 2.29 24.81 29.90
C SER A 685 1.11 25.33 29.08
N ALA A 686 0.72 24.55 28.08
CA ALA A 686 -0.49 24.78 27.30
C ALA A 686 -1.22 23.44 27.06
N ARG A 687 -2.55 23.49 26.99
CA ARG A 687 -3.41 22.30 26.92
C ARG A 687 -4.45 22.41 25.83
N LEU A 688 -4.43 21.41 24.96
CA LEU A 688 -5.54 21.10 24.07
C LEU A 688 -6.55 20.25 24.84
N ARG A 689 -7.80 20.72 24.93
CA ARG A 689 -8.90 19.99 25.56
C ARG A 689 -9.69 19.21 24.50
N ASP A 690 -10.31 18.12 24.91
CA ASP A 690 -11.21 17.32 24.06
C ASP A 690 -10.57 16.84 22.74
N VAL A 691 -9.33 16.37 22.82
CA VAL A 691 -8.61 15.68 21.74
C VAL A 691 -9.11 14.23 21.66
N PHE A 692 -9.63 13.80 20.52
CA PHE A 692 -9.91 12.37 20.32
C PHE A 692 -8.62 11.63 19.98
N LEU A 693 -8.22 10.65 20.79
CA LEU A 693 -7.11 9.76 20.47
C LEU A 693 -7.66 8.34 20.24
N PRO A 694 -7.19 7.62 19.21
CA PRO A 694 -6.24 8.05 18.19
C PRO A 694 -6.91 8.87 17.08
N THR A 695 -6.21 9.89 16.58
CA THR A 695 -6.57 10.71 15.41
C THR A 695 -5.39 10.79 14.44
N THR A 696 -5.60 11.23 13.20
CA THR A 696 -4.55 11.73 12.29
C THR A 696 -4.64 13.24 12.06
N GLY A 697 -5.50 13.94 12.80
CA GLY A 697 -5.60 15.39 12.76
C GLY A 697 -4.35 16.10 13.30
N ALA A 698 -4.26 17.38 13.01
CA ALA A 698 -3.23 18.27 13.51
C ALA A 698 -3.82 19.34 14.45
N ALA A 699 -3.02 19.81 15.41
CA ALA A 699 -3.36 20.94 16.25
C ALA A 699 -2.14 21.85 16.46
N GLU A 700 -2.38 23.16 16.52
CA GLU A 700 -1.37 24.13 16.95
C GLU A 700 -1.47 24.35 18.46
N ILE A 701 -0.33 24.50 19.13
CA ILE A 701 -0.27 24.85 20.54
C ILE A 701 0.83 25.88 20.78
N SER A 702 0.43 27.08 21.20
CA SER A 702 1.36 28.14 21.58
C SER A 702 1.82 27.94 23.02
N LEU A 703 3.13 27.95 23.24
CA LEU A 703 3.71 28.07 24.57
C LEU A 703 4.06 29.54 24.85
N VAL A 704 3.92 29.97 26.10
CA VAL A 704 4.28 31.32 26.56
C VAL A 704 5.52 31.24 27.44
N ASN A 705 6.46 32.16 27.22
CA ASN A 705 7.79 32.14 27.81
C ASN A 705 7.85 32.89 29.15
N GLY A 706 8.89 32.67 29.98
CA GLY A 706 9.20 33.46 31.18
C GLY A 706 9.12 32.71 32.52
N ASP A 707 8.80 31.43 32.51
CA ASP A 707 8.69 30.53 33.68
C ASP A 707 10.08 29.94 34.01
N VAL A 708 10.99 30.81 34.46
CA VAL A 708 12.43 30.53 34.61
C VAL A 708 12.68 29.42 35.64
N ASP A 709 11.90 29.38 36.71
CA ASP A 709 12.03 28.37 37.77
C ASP A 709 11.25 27.06 37.51
N GLY A 710 10.28 27.10 36.59
CA GLY A 710 9.54 25.94 36.10
C GLY A 710 8.30 25.59 36.93
N ASP A 711 7.88 26.43 37.89
CA ASP A 711 6.69 26.21 38.72
C ASP A 711 5.35 26.37 37.97
N ASN A 712 5.39 26.90 36.73
CA ASN A 712 4.26 27.14 35.83
C ASN A 712 3.49 28.45 36.07
N GLU A 713 4.10 29.41 36.76
CA GLU A 713 3.70 30.82 36.86
C GLU A 713 4.86 31.74 36.40
N VAL A 714 4.59 33.02 36.08
CA VAL A 714 5.65 34.02 35.82
C VAL A 714 5.57 35.10 36.89
N THR A 715 6.54 35.08 37.81
CA THR A 715 6.46 35.79 39.09
C THR A 715 7.71 36.63 39.39
N LEU A 716 7.78 37.19 40.61
CA LEU A 716 9.00 37.84 41.11
C LEU A 716 10.15 36.84 41.35
N TYR A 717 9.89 35.54 41.46
CA TYR A 717 10.95 34.53 41.62
C TYR A 717 11.71 34.35 40.31
N ASP A 718 11.01 34.24 39.18
CA ASP A 718 11.57 34.18 37.83
C ASP A 718 12.39 35.42 37.49
N PHE A 719 11.85 36.60 37.78
CA PHE A 719 12.57 37.86 37.66
C PHE A 719 13.86 37.86 38.51
N GLY A 720 13.79 37.31 39.74
CA GLY A 720 14.95 37.16 40.61
C GLY A 720 16.03 36.24 40.06
N LEU A 721 15.66 35.19 39.31
CA LEU A 721 16.59 34.30 38.62
C LEU A 721 17.19 34.95 37.36
N LEU A 722 16.38 35.67 36.58
CA LEU A 722 16.86 36.41 35.40
C LEU A 722 17.86 37.50 35.81
N VAL A 723 17.58 38.26 36.88
CA VAL A 723 18.51 39.27 37.41
C VAL A 723 19.82 38.66 37.93
N GLN A 724 19.80 37.43 38.48
CA GLN A 724 21.03 36.74 38.90
C GLN A 724 21.91 36.33 37.73
N ALA A 725 21.32 36.01 36.58
CA ALA A 725 22.03 35.60 35.36
C ALA A 725 22.31 36.78 34.40
N PHE A 726 21.86 37.99 34.69
CA PHE A 726 21.95 39.13 33.76
C PHE A 726 23.40 39.46 33.37
N GLY A 727 23.66 39.58 32.06
CA GLY A 727 24.97 39.82 31.47
C GLY A 727 25.91 38.62 31.49
N THR A 728 25.38 37.40 31.56
CA THR A 728 26.15 36.15 31.50
C THR A 728 25.87 35.37 30.22
N MET A 729 26.84 34.51 29.86
CA MET A 729 26.81 33.63 28.69
C MET A 729 27.28 32.19 29.07
N PRO A 730 27.05 31.17 28.21
CA PRO A 730 27.46 29.78 28.49
C PRO A 730 28.93 29.62 28.90
N GLY A 731 29.14 29.33 30.18
CA GLY A 731 30.47 29.16 30.79
C GLY A 731 30.73 30.06 32.00
N ASP A 732 29.93 31.11 32.18
CA ASP A 732 29.99 31.98 33.35
C ASP A 732 29.42 31.32 34.62
N ALA A 733 29.90 31.75 35.78
CA ALA A 733 29.56 31.15 37.08
C ALA A 733 28.09 31.36 37.52
N LEU A 734 27.38 32.32 36.92
CA LEU A 734 25.97 32.62 37.19
C LEU A 734 25.07 32.37 35.96
N TRP A 735 25.60 31.72 34.91
CA TRP A 735 24.82 31.38 33.73
C TRP A 735 23.63 30.47 34.07
N ASN A 736 22.43 30.89 33.67
CA ASN A 736 21.22 30.10 33.77
C ASN A 736 20.60 29.95 32.36
N PRO A 737 20.61 28.75 31.74
CA PRO A 737 20.02 28.54 30.42
C PRO A 737 18.48 28.65 30.39
N ASN A 738 17.82 28.77 31.56
CA ASN A 738 16.41 29.11 31.63
C ASN A 738 16.14 30.63 31.67
N ALA A 739 17.18 31.46 31.84
CA ALA A 739 17.05 32.93 31.87
C ALA A 739 17.39 33.59 30.52
N ASP A 740 18.03 32.85 29.61
CA ASP A 740 18.10 33.13 28.18
C ASP A 740 16.75 32.71 27.58
N LEU A 741 15.84 33.69 27.52
CA LEU A 741 14.45 33.53 27.13
C LEU A 741 14.27 33.81 25.63
N ASP A 742 15.10 34.62 24.99
CA ASP A 742 15.02 34.80 23.54
C ASP A 742 15.90 33.81 22.74
N GLY A 743 16.85 33.13 23.38
CA GLY A 743 17.62 32.05 22.76
C GLY A 743 18.76 32.54 21.86
N ASP A 744 19.30 33.73 22.11
CA ASP A 744 20.49 34.26 21.42
C ASP A 744 21.83 33.82 22.06
N GLY A 745 21.80 33.33 23.30
CA GLY A 745 22.96 32.84 24.05
C GLY A 745 23.56 33.82 25.07
N GLU A 746 22.93 34.96 25.34
CA GLU A 746 23.32 35.93 26.37
C GLU A 746 22.09 36.43 27.15
N VAL A 747 22.12 36.49 28.49
CA VAL A 747 20.98 37.04 29.26
C VAL A 747 21.05 38.57 29.27
N THR A 748 20.14 39.24 28.57
CA THR A 748 20.17 40.69 28.33
C THR A 748 18.88 41.43 28.73
N LEU A 749 18.73 42.67 28.25
CA LEU A 749 17.48 43.44 28.37
C LEU A 749 16.36 42.92 27.45
N PHE A 750 16.67 42.10 26.44
CA PHE A 750 15.66 41.51 25.56
C PHE A 750 14.88 40.41 26.30
N ASP A 751 15.56 39.52 27.03
CA ASP A 751 14.94 38.52 27.92
C ASP A 751 14.10 39.17 29.00
N PHE A 752 14.58 40.27 29.58
CA PHE A 752 13.78 41.04 30.52
C PHE A 752 12.50 41.60 29.85
N GLY A 753 12.56 41.98 28.57
CA GLY A 753 11.39 42.31 27.77
C GLY A 753 10.42 41.14 27.59
N VAL A 754 10.95 39.93 27.35
CA VAL A 754 10.15 38.69 27.26
C VAL A 754 9.41 38.43 28.57
N LEU A 755 10.13 38.37 29.70
CA LEU A 755 9.58 38.10 31.02
C LEU A 755 8.55 39.17 31.44
N VAL A 756 8.80 40.45 31.17
CA VAL A 756 7.83 41.53 31.46
C VAL A 756 6.56 41.38 30.61
N SER A 757 6.64 40.84 29.40
CA SER A 757 5.48 40.64 28.54
C SER A 757 4.55 39.51 29.03
N SER A 758 5.08 38.55 29.79
CA SER A 758 4.35 37.41 30.36
C SER A 758 4.15 37.48 31.88
N PHE A 759 4.61 38.55 32.54
CA PHE A 759 4.57 38.67 33.99
C PHE A 759 3.14 38.60 34.56
N GLY A 760 2.94 37.74 35.56
CA GLY A 760 1.64 37.49 36.19
C GLY A 760 0.74 36.52 35.40
N LEU A 761 1.26 35.84 34.37
CA LEU A 761 0.57 34.73 33.71
C LEU A 761 0.89 33.39 34.41
N SER A 762 0.00 32.42 34.20
CA SER A 762 0.16 31.02 34.63
C SER A 762 -0.16 30.10 33.46
N GLY A 763 0.51 28.95 33.40
CA GLY A 763 0.34 27.97 32.32
C GLY A 763 -0.77 26.97 32.58
N GLU A 764 -1.28 26.35 31.52
CA GLU A 764 -2.28 25.27 31.60
C GLU A 764 -2.22 24.33 30.41
#